data_AF-A0A423WVF5-F1
#
_entry.id   AF-A0A423WVF5-F1
#
_cell.length_a   1.000
_cell.length_b   1.000
_cell.length_c   1.000
_cell.angle_alpha   90.00
_cell.angle_beta   90.00
_cell.angle_gamma   90.00
#
_symmetry.space_group_name_H-M   'P 1'
#
loop_
_entity.id
_entity.type
_entity.pdbx_description
1 polymer ?
#
loop_
_entity_poly.entity_id
_entity_poly.type
_entity_poly.pdbx_seq_one_letter_code
_entity_poly.pdbx_strand_id
1 'polypeptide(L)'
;MVRPGHNGNDSEKPVLFARVSKRPVGQTPNQTIASLKCQIIEKMVEPWADELVDLYFHKPNRCFPVLDERSFRDQYRHQRDQISPALLAHVDWDIAESEKRLRIDIWWALVVHDKWFSLALSEVLDVYLVHLHDLRSSRRATSSFDPEVVLSRWEESLSGDARRLILRGTDLNIPGASNLRLSYLFVRLLQRRIELDNGRQNGDQTDTIFLSNRYVQIRRAAEDIVLLVQELQSPQLNDFWLPTAAFIFTSTIAFLLRVALETEETAGGLAESLSLRLAKDLLAALQAHQQHSHWELGDICIAQYAEVVEKLAVSSVCQQVPEVPAPDFQDFVIANLPDAQELFPNLRFRGLIIVPHFSVATFPERHRELPPSAQIIPGGFLTQPEPASNPLLDVQIATRHSIYVGNESIAELIVDAGLSHYHGFAYSTAVSTRSNETDSLHFTVTAKGSVLVSGTVSVNTTDNLFEFNLAGLEPSTSAYAVTLTGTTSSGWNYTAQSELFYLPDKTTGSVVKVDRLYGSLLYRNSATSGVFTPVFPYGYYGDYGGFFNETDNIVAFKQAGFNALNPVTDFADGNMTYSIDEMDQLNLLFQYDLRNSFQNITSVAEQIPLVKDHPSLLTYYTADEPDGWGYTFNSSKDAYNLLASLDKYHPTALVLNCQNYYFKEYSAGADIIMEDVYPIGINATYSKKWDTPVNLTYGDSGCDNCIGSPLDVPARVDDYHKYASWIGGSAVTRKPVWAVPQAFSGEQYWARDPTAEEAWVMDMLAFNHGAKARLAWIYPPSDVLSNAAARLANVVTVSPVVDFLTGA
;
A
#
# COMPACT_ATOMS: atom_id res chain seq x y z
N MET A 1 18.49 -42.73 2.94
CA MET A 1 18.84 -44.16 3.10
C MET A 1 18.04 -44.71 4.27
N VAL A 2 17.41 -45.88 4.16
CA VAL A 2 16.48 -46.42 5.18
C VAL A 2 17.01 -47.72 5.78
N ARG A 3 16.81 -47.93 7.09
CA ARG A 3 16.86 -49.24 7.78
C ARG A 3 15.73 -49.33 8.83
N PRO A 4 15.21 -50.52 9.21
CA PRO A 4 13.91 -50.63 9.87
C PRO A 4 13.87 -51.27 11.27
N GLY A 5 13.01 -50.72 12.14
CA GLY A 5 12.03 -51.50 12.94
C GLY A 5 12.39 -52.04 14.33
N HIS A 6 11.32 -52.37 15.07
CA HIS A 6 11.22 -52.93 16.46
C HIS A 6 11.33 -51.88 17.60
N ASN A 7 10.38 -51.74 18.54
CA ASN A 7 9.03 -52.32 18.78
C ASN A 7 8.16 -51.22 19.43
N GLY A 8 6.81 -51.21 19.40
CA GLY A 8 5.80 -52.11 18.80
C GLY A 8 4.38 -51.62 19.16
N ASN A 9 3.33 -52.22 18.58
CA ASN A 9 1.89 -51.93 18.81
C ASN A 9 1.45 -50.46 18.74
N ASP A 10 1.14 -49.97 17.53
CA ASP A 10 0.07 -49.00 17.32
C ASP A 10 -0.41 -49.12 15.85
N SER A 11 -1.67 -49.47 15.61
CA SER A 11 -2.12 -49.91 14.28
C SER A 11 -3.46 -49.30 13.83
N GLU A 12 -3.55 -47.97 13.81
CA GLU A 12 -4.46 -47.20 12.95
C GLU A 12 -4.14 -45.70 13.01
N LYS A 13 -3.21 -45.25 12.15
CA LYS A 13 -2.98 -43.82 11.86
C LYS A 13 -2.76 -43.66 10.35
N PRO A 14 -3.49 -42.77 9.65
CA PRO A 14 -3.22 -42.49 8.25
C PRO A 14 -1.82 -41.89 8.08
N VAL A 15 -1.20 -42.12 6.91
CA VAL A 15 0.10 -41.53 6.58
C VAL A 15 -0.09 -40.04 6.29
N LEU A 16 -0.05 -39.23 7.35
CA LEU A 16 0.00 -37.78 7.24
C LEU A 16 1.29 -37.37 6.51
N PHE A 17 1.15 -36.81 5.31
CA PHE A 17 2.22 -36.13 4.57
C PHE A 17 2.59 -34.76 5.19
N ALA A 18 2.70 -34.72 6.51
CA ALA A 18 3.31 -33.60 7.21
C ALA A 18 4.83 -33.70 7.09
N ARG A 19 5.48 -32.61 6.65
CA ARG A 19 6.95 -32.46 6.46
C ARG A 19 7.53 -33.10 5.18
N VAL A 20 7.01 -32.73 4.02
CA VAL A 20 7.92 -32.12 3.04
C VAL A 20 8.18 -30.70 3.53
N SER A 21 9.46 -30.29 3.62
CA SER A 21 9.80 -28.95 4.11
C SER A 21 9.62 -27.93 2.98
N LYS A 22 8.67 -26.98 3.11
CA LYS A 22 8.58 -25.78 2.24
C LYS A 22 9.72 -24.78 2.56
N ARG A 23 10.99 -25.24 2.55
CA ARG A 23 12.18 -24.43 2.91
C ARG A 23 13.43 -24.94 2.18
N PRO A 24 14.32 -24.04 1.69
CA PRO A 24 15.66 -24.40 1.22
C PRO A 24 16.48 -25.16 2.26
N VAL A 25 17.40 -26.01 1.79
CA VAL A 25 18.31 -26.79 2.65
C VAL A 25 19.28 -25.84 3.35
N GLY A 26 19.15 -25.72 4.67
CA GLY A 26 20.00 -24.87 5.52
C GLY A 26 19.25 -24.04 6.55
N GLN A 27 17.95 -23.75 6.34
CA GLN A 27 17.17 -22.91 7.26
C GLN A 27 16.92 -23.58 8.62
N THR A 28 17.09 -22.80 9.69
CA THR A 28 16.75 -23.21 11.07
C THR A 28 15.25 -23.03 11.38
N PRO A 29 14.69 -23.76 12.37
CA PRO A 29 13.34 -23.52 12.86
C PRO A 29 13.25 -22.26 13.75
N ASN A 30 12.04 -21.69 13.86
CA ASN A 30 11.68 -20.58 14.77
C ASN A 30 12.54 -19.30 14.62
N GLN A 31 12.28 -18.53 13.56
CA GLN A 31 12.89 -17.23 13.33
C GLN A 31 11.83 -16.20 12.86
N THR A 32 12.08 -14.92 13.10
CA THR A 32 11.15 -13.81 12.79
C THR A 32 11.11 -13.50 11.28
N ILE A 33 10.10 -12.77 10.82
CA ILE A 33 9.95 -12.40 9.40
C ILE A 33 11.18 -11.61 8.89
N ALA A 34 11.75 -10.73 9.72
CA ALA A 34 13.01 -10.03 9.41
C ALA A 34 14.20 -10.99 9.21
N SER A 35 14.26 -12.09 9.97
CA SER A 35 15.29 -13.13 9.84
C SER A 35 15.08 -14.04 8.62
N LEU A 36 13.84 -14.20 8.16
CA LEU A 36 13.58 -14.88 6.89
C LEU A 36 13.98 -13.99 5.70
N LYS A 37 13.63 -12.69 5.74
CA LYS A 37 14.09 -11.71 4.74
C LYS A 37 15.61 -11.65 4.68
N CYS A 38 16.29 -11.62 5.84
CA CYS A 38 17.74 -11.70 5.95
C CYS A 38 18.35 -12.82 5.12
N GLN A 39 17.99 -14.08 5.39
CA GLN A 39 18.59 -15.24 4.73
C GLN A 39 18.23 -15.35 3.25
N ILE A 40 17.04 -14.88 2.84
CA ILE A 40 16.68 -14.75 1.43
C ILE A 40 17.65 -13.80 0.75
N ILE A 41 17.86 -12.62 1.34
CA ILE A 41 18.61 -11.55 0.72
C ILE A 41 20.11 -11.81 0.76
N GLU A 42 20.68 -12.27 1.89
CA GLU A 42 22.06 -12.75 1.99
C GLU A 42 22.39 -13.76 0.88
N LYS A 43 21.41 -14.60 0.49
CA LYS A 43 21.55 -15.58 -0.59
C LYS A 43 21.47 -14.98 -2.01
N MET A 44 20.89 -13.80 -2.17
CA MET A 44 20.92 -13.02 -3.43
C MET A 44 22.24 -12.28 -3.63
N VAL A 45 23.02 -12.04 -2.57
CA VAL A 45 24.32 -11.33 -2.62
C VAL A 45 25.52 -12.29 -2.69
N GLU A 46 25.34 -13.59 -2.44
CA GLU A 46 26.43 -14.58 -2.51
C GLU A 46 27.08 -14.63 -3.92
N PRO A 47 28.42 -14.71 -4.02
CA PRO A 47 29.41 -14.82 -2.93
C PRO A 47 29.90 -13.50 -2.28
N TRP A 48 29.37 -12.33 -2.66
CA TRP A 48 30.03 -11.04 -2.48
C TRP A 48 29.76 -10.28 -1.16
N ALA A 49 29.07 -10.91 -0.20
CA ALA A 49 28.63 -10.28 1.04
C ALA A 49 29.72 -9.53 1.83
N ASP A 50 30.91 -10.13 1.97
CA ASP A 50 32.03 -9.50 2.70
C ASP A 50 32.56 -8.23 1.99
N GLU A 51 32.53 -8.18 0.65
CA GLU A 51 33.02 -7.06 -0.16
C GLU A 51 32.11 -5.82 -0.02
N LEU A 52 30.83 -6.04 0.29
CA LEU A 52 29.82 -5.00 0.48
C LEU A 52 29.83 -4.45 1.91
N VAL A 53 30.06 -5.32 2.89
CA VAL A 53 30.41 -4.93 4.26
C VAL A 53 31.67 -4.05 4.22
N ASP A 54 32.70 -4.44 3.44
CA ASP A 54 33.88 -3.61 3.22
C ASP A 54 33.53 -2.25 2.58
N LEU A 55 32.70 -2.22 1.52
CA LEU A 55 32.32 -0.99 0.83
C LEU A 55 31.62 0.03 1.74
N TYR A 56 30.75 -0.45 2.66
CA TYR A 56 30.07 0.40 3.65
C TYR A 56 31.07 1.14 4.56
N PHE A 57 32.08 0.45 5.10
CA PHE A 57 33.11 1.08 5.94
C PHE A 57 34.05 2.00 5.14
N HIS A 58 34.28 1.74 3.85
CA HIS A 58 35.08 2.63 2.99
C HIS A 58 34.33 3.91 2.56
N LYS A 59 32.98 3.94 2.63
CA LYS A 59 32.16 5.11 2.24
C LYS A 59 30.96 5.30 3.19
N PRO A 60 31.18 5.70 4.46
CA PRO A 60 30.10 5.94 5.42
C PRO A 60 29.18 7.08 4.96
N ASN A 61 27.86 6.89 5.10
CA ASN A 61 26.86 7.91 4.77
C ASN A 61 26.86 9.04 5.84
N ARG A 62 26.59 10.28 5.41
CA ARG A 62 26.66 11.47 6.28
C ARG A 62 25.56 11.62 7.33
N CYS A 63 24.53 10.77 7.35
CA CYS A 63 23.46 10.85 8.37
C CYS A 63 23.47 9.67 9.34
N PHE A 64 24.51 8.82 9.33
CA PHE A 64 24.56 7.56 10.08
C PHE A 64 25.93 7.37 10.76
N PRO A 65 26.02 7.41 12.10
CA PRO A 65 27.31 7.40 12.79
C PRO A 65 27.92 5.99 12.84
N VAL A 66 29.07 5.82 12.20
CA VAL A 66 29.86 4.56 12.23
C VAL A 66 30.86 4.63 13.39
N LEU A 67 30.53 4.00 14.52
CA LEU A 67 31.23 4.23 15.80
C LEU A 67 32.33 3.21 16.15
N ASP A 68 32.25 1.96 15.68
CA ASP A 68 33.36 0.98 15.77
C ASP A 68 33.25 -0.13 14.71
N GLU A 69 34.05 -0.02 13.66
CA GLU A 69 34.17 -1.04 12.60
C GLU A 69 34.66 -2.40 13.13
N ARG A 70 35.57 -2.43 14.10
CA ARG A 70 36.14 -3.68 14.62
C ARG A 70 35.10 -4.44 15.44
N SER A 71 34.35 -3.74 16.29
CA SER A 71 33.27 -4.35 17.08
C SER A 71 32.19 -4.94 16.18
N PHE A 72 31.76 -4.22 15.13
CA PHE A 72 30.82 -4.76 14.13
C PHE A 72 31.36 -6.02 13.45
N ARG A 73 32.60 -5.98 12.94
CA ARG A 73 33.19 -7.11 12.19
C ARG A 73 33.45 -8.34 13.06
N ASP A 74 33.77 -8.15 14.33
CA ASP A 74 33.94 -9.25 15.28
C ASP A 74 32.59 -9.91 15.61
N GLN A 75 31.54 -9.10 15.83
CA GLN A 75 30.18 -9.61 16.00
C GLN A 75 29.67 -10.33 14.74
N TYR A 76 29.92 -9.79 13.54
CA TYR A 76 29.49 -10.41 12.28
C TYR A 76 30.14 -11.78 12.05
N ARG A 77 31.40 -11.95 12.46
CA ARG A 77 32.17 -13.20 12.29
C ARG A 77 31.93 -14.22 13.41
N HIS A 78 31.68 -13.79 14.63
CA HIS A 78 31.67 -14.68 15.81
C HIS A 78 30.34 -14.73 16.58
N GLN A 79 29.45 -13.75 16.40
CA GLN A 79 28.20 -13.60 17.18
C GLN A 79 27.01 -13.12 16.31
N ARG A 80 26.97 -13.57 15.04
CA ARG A 80 26.04 -13.10 13.98
C ARG A 80 24.57 -13.09 14.39
N ASP A 81 24.13 -14.05 15.21
CA ASP A 81 22.74 -14.15 15.71
C ASP A 81 22.31 -12.99 16.63
N GLN A 82 23.25 -12.22 17.17
CA GLN A 82 22.98 -11.01 17.96
C GLN A 82 22.85 -9.75 17.08
N ILE A 83 23.38 -9.78 15.86
CA ILE A 83 23.14 -8.71 14.90
C ILE A 83 21.70 -8.84 14.39
N SER A 84 20.97 -7.71 14.37
CA SER A 84 19.61 -7.68 13.85
C SER A 84 19.59 -8.25 12.42
N PRO A 85 18.81 -9.31 12.12
CA PRO A 85 18.80 -9.87 10.78
C PRO A 85 18.33 -8.88 9.70
N ALA A 86 17.55 -7.86 10.07
CA ALA A 86 17.21 -6.76 9.16
C ALA A 86 18.42 -5.95 8.66
N LEU A 87 19.59 -6.06 9.30
CA LEU A 87 20.82 -5.34 8.95
C LEU A 87 21.70 -6.08 7.93
N LEU A 88 21.71 -7.41 7.95
CA LEU A 88 22.63 -8.23 7.13
C LEU A 88 22.10 -8.48 5.71
N ALA A 89 21.05 -7.75 5.32
CA ALA A 89 20.09 -8.17 4.32
C ALA A 89 20.04 -7.27 3.07
N HIS A 90 21.15 -7.07 2.32
CA HIS A 90 21.23 -6.54 0.92
C HIS A 90 22.69 -6.57 0.39
N VAL A 91 23.05 -6.45 -0.91
CA VAL A 91 22.62 -5.51 -1.99
C VAL A 91 21.96 -6.17 -3.24
N ASP A 92 22.51 -6.37 -4.47
CA ASP A 92 23.85 -6.11 -5.06
C ASP A 92 23.91 -6.18 -6.64
N TRP A 93 25.12 -6.00 -7.23
CA TRP A 93 25.66 -6.18 -8.61
C TRP A 93 25.80 -4.99 -9.60
N ASP A 94 26.85 -5.09 -10.45
CA ASP A 94 27.63 -3.97 -11.01
C ASP A 94 27.16 -3.43 -12.37
N ILE A 95 26.38 -2.34 -12.36
CA ILE A 95 25.91 -1.58 -13.54
C ILE A 95 25.82 -0.04 -13.28
N ALA A 96 25.12 0.70 -14.15
CA ALA A 96 25.39 2.12 -14.47
C ALA A 96 24.86 3.19 -13.46
N GLU A 97 25.35 4.42 -13.62
CA GLU A 97 25.24 5.50 -12.62
C GLU A 97 23.83 6.06 -12.34
N SER A 98 22.85 5.89 -13.23
CA SER A 98 21.45 6.25 -12.94
C SER A 98 20.85 5.37 -11.84
N GLU A 99 21.09 4.06 -11.90
CA GLU A 99 20.65 3.11 -10.88
C GLU A 99 21.37 3.30 -9.55
N LYS A 100 22.66 3.67 -9.56
CA LYS A 100 23.38 4.02 -8.31
C LYS A 100 22.66 5.13 -7.54
N ARG A 101 22.17 6.17 -8.22
CA ARG A 101 21.43 7.26 -7.57
C ARG A 101 20.08 6.79 -7.02
N LEU A 102 19.27 6.11 -7.82
CA LEU A 102 17.96 5.61 -7.35
C LEU A 102 18.09 4.60 -6.19
N ARG A 103 19.12 3.75 -6.21
CA ARG A 103 19.40 2.76 -5.15
C ARG A 103 19.98 3.40 -3.89
N ILE A 104 20.69 4.54 -4.00
CA ILE A 104 21.00 5.41 -2.86
C ILE A 104 19.70 5.93 -2.24
N ASP A 105 18.79 6.47 -3.06
CA ASP A 105 17.55 7.11 -2.59
C ASP A 105 16.55 6.14 -1.92
N ILE A 106 16.63 4.83 -2.22
CA ILE A 106 15.83 3.79 -1.53
C ILE A 106 16.55 3.22 -0.29
N TRP A 107 17.90 3.21 -0.27
CA TRP A 107 18.68 2.92 0.93
C TRP A 107 18.38 3.92 2.07
N TRP A 108 18.12 5.20 1.72
CA TRP A 108 17.65 6.23 2.65
C TRP A 108 16.32 5.88 3.36
N ALA A 109 15.43 5.10 2.74
CA ALA A 109 14.14 4.76 3.34
C ALA A 109 14.21 3.60 4.36
N LEU A 110 15.06 2.60 4.10
CA LEU A 110 15.01 1.31 4.81
C LEU A 110 16.00 1.14 5.96
N VAL A 111 17.10 1.91 6.01
CA VAL A 111 18.11 1.81 7.09
C VAL A 111 17.68 2.53 8.37
N VAL A 112 16.78 3.52 8.27
CA VAL A 112 16.53 4.50 9.34
C VAL A 112 15.64 3.97 10.47
N HIS A 113 14.46 3.42 10.15
CA HIS A 113 13.29 3.75 10.98
C HIS A 113 12.96 2.81 12.15
N ASP A 114 13.59 1.63 12.30
CA ASP A 114 13.19 0.65 13.34
C ASP A 114 14.32 0.14 14.26
N LYS A 115 15.62 0.33 13.92
CA LYS A 115 16.69 -0.08 14.86
C LYS A 115 17.99 0.74 14.88
N TRP A 116 18.32 1.50 13.85
CA TRP A 116 19.59 2.23 13.80
C TRP A 116 19.57 3.65 14.38
N PHE A 117 18.49 4.00 15.09
CA PHE A 117 18.49 5.06 16.11
C PHE A 117 19.31 4.70 17.38
N SER A 118 19.97 3.53 17.40
CA SER A 118 21.23 3.26 18.13
C SER A 118 21.38 4.00 19.47
N LEU A 119 20.86 3.51 20.60
CA LEU A 119 20.98 2.13 21.07
C LEU A 119 19.72 1.62 21.79
N ALA A 120 18.54 1.70 21.17
CA ALA A 120 17.21 1.48 21.78
C ALA A 120 16.60 2.66 22.58
N LEU A 121 17.01 3.91 22.26
CA LEU A 121 16.38 5.12 22.81
C LEU A 121 14.88 5.24 22.42
N SER A 122 14.47 4.63 21.31
CA SER A 122 13.07 4.52 20.89
C SER A 122 12.23 3.65 21.84
N GLU A 123 12.79 2.54 22.35
CA GLU A 123 12.13 1.70 23.37
C GLU A 123 11.94 2.46 24.69
N VAL A 124 12.86 3.36 25.03
CA VAL A 124 12.69 4.30 26.16
C VAL A 124 11.53 5.26 25.89
N LEU A 125 11.51 5.87 24.70
CA LEU A 125 10.57 6.95 24.36
C LEU A 125 9.12 6.47 24.21
N ASP A 126 8.88 5.26 23.70
CA ASP A 126 7.56 4.62 23.65
C ASP A 126 6.93 4.50 25.05
N VAL A 127 7.69 4.01 26.04
CA VAL A 127 7.26 3.93 27.46
C VAL A 127 6.87 5.30 28.02
N TYR A 128 7.62 6.35 27.68
CA TYR A 128 7.37 7.71 28.17
C TYR A 128 6.10 8.31 27.56
N LEU A 129 5.83 8.03 26.29
CA LEU A 129 4.66 8.56 25.57
C LEU A 129 3.38 7.83 26.00
N VAL A 130 3.43 6.51 26.22
CA VAL A 130 2.33 5.77 26.87
C VAL A 130 1.94 6.40 28.21
N HIS A 131 2.93 6.72 29.07
CA HIS A 131 2.66 7.38 30.36
C HIS A 131 2.08 8.79 30.23
N LEU A 132 2.49 9.56 29.21
CA LEU A 132 1.92 10.88 28.91
C LEU A 132 0.46 10.83 28.43
N HIS A 133 0.05 9.75 27.74
CA HIS A 133 -1.33 9.55 27.31
C HIS A 133 -2.21 8.99 28.45
N ASP A 134 -1.68 8.11 29.30
CA ASP A 134 -2.37 7.60 30.49
C ASP A 134 -2.62 8.71 31.53
N LEU A 135 -1.72 9.70 31.67
CA LEU A 135 -1.91 10.88 32.53
C LEU A 135 -3.15 11.72 32.17
N ARG A 136 -3.71 11.57 30.96
CA ARG A 136 -4.94 12.23 30.50
C ARG A 136 -6.19 11.35 30.70
N SER A 137 -6.02 10.07 31.01
CA SER A 137 -7.09 9.07 31.05
C SER A 137 -7.54 8.76 32.49
N SER A 138 -8.85 8.78 32.76
CA SER A 138 -9.40 8.40 34.09
C SER A 138 -9.30 6.89 34.42
N ARG A 139 -8.50 6.13 33.67
CA ARG A 139 -8.22 4.70 33.87
C ARG A 139 -6.74 4.54 34.19
N ARG A 140 -6.39 4.44 35.48
CA ARG A 140 -5.02 4.13 35.91
C ARG A 140 -4.64 2.72 35.47
N ALA A 141 -3.75 2.57 34.48
CA ALA A 141 -3.06 1.31 34.29
C ALA A 141 -2.01 1.13 35.40
N THR A 142 -2.01 -0.03 36.08
CA THR A 142 -0.94 -0.39 37.02
C THR A 142 0.25 -0.96 36.26
N SER A 143 0.92 -0.11 35.47
CA SER A 143 2.25 -0.40 34.93
C SER A 143 3.23 -0.53 36.09
N SER A 144 4.03 -1.60 36.12
CA SER A 144 4.99 -1.88 37.20
C SER A 144 6.41 -1.40 36.89
N PHE A 145 6.57 -0.45 35.95
CA PHE A 145 7.87 -0.01 35.45
C PHE A 145 8.00 1.52 35.49
N ASP A 146 9.15 1.97 35.99
CA ASP A 146 9.49 3.36 36.23
C ASP A 146 10.29 3.92 35.03
N PRO A 147 9.81 5.01 34.37
CA PRO A 147 10.53 5.67 33.28
C PRO A 147 12.01 5.97 33.59
N GLU A 148 12.35 6.46 34.79
CA GLU A 148 13.72 6.86 35.14
C GLU A 148 14.69 5.65 35.12
N VAL A 149 14.18 4.44 35.42
CA VAL A 149 14.97 3.20 35.33
C VAL A 149 15.23 2.77 33.88
N VAL A 150 14.34 3.11 32.95
CA VAL A 150 14.46 2.71 31.53
C VAL A 150 15.53 3.54 30.82
N LEU A 151 15.51 4.87 30.97
CA LEU A 151 16.58 5.72 30.41
C LEU A 151 17.92 5.47 31.12
N SER A 152 17.94 5.28 32.44
CA SER A 152 19.19 5.01 33.17
C SER A 152 19.85 3.71 32.71
N ARG A 153 19.07 2.64 32.52
CA ARG A 153 19.58 1.37 31.97
C ARG A 153 20.07 1.52 30.53
N TRP A 154 19.38 2.32 29.73
CA TRP A 154 19.83 2.66 28.38
C TRP A 154 21.19 3.36 28.41
N GLU A 155 21.34 4.42 29.22
CA GLU A 155 22.61 5.12 29.42
C GLU A 155 23.71 4.18 29.94
N GLU A 156 23.42 3.26 30.85
CA GLU A 156 24.37 2.25 31.35
C GLU A 156 24.86 1.29 30.26
N SER A 157 24.02 0.92 29.29
CA SER A 157 24.41 0.04 28.17
C SER A 157 25.48 0.63 27.24
N LEU A 158 25.62 1.96 27.22
CA LEU A 158 26.51 2.67 26.30
C LEU A 158 27.99 2.52 26.70
N SER A 159 28.83 2.07 25.77
CA SER A 159 30.28 1.96 25.94
C SER A 159 31.07 2.83 24.94
N GLY A 160 32.40 2.87 25.08
CA GLY A 160 33.29 3.50 24.11
C GLY A 160 32.99 4.97 23.84
N ASP A 161 33.13 5.39 22.59
CA ASP A 161 32.90 6.76 22.14
C ASP A 161 31.40 7.08 21.99
N ALA A 162 30.54 6.09 21.75
CA ALA A 162 29.08 6.25 21.80
C ALA A 162 28.61 6.84 23.14
N ARG A 163 29.16 6.35 24.27
CA ARG A 163 28.86 6.92 25.59
C ARG A 163 29.33 8.37 25.74
N ARG A 164 30.46 8.74 25.10
CA ARG A 164 31.03 10.10 25.19
C ARG A 164 30.18 11.10 24.39
N LEU A 165 29.86 10.74 23.15
CA LEU A 165 28.95 11.45 22.27
C LEU A 165 27.59 11.69 22.95
N ILE A 166 26.92 10.61 23.39
CA ILE A 166 25.60 10.70 24.01
C ILE A 166 25.62 11.52 25.29
N LEU A 167 26.48 11.23 26.26
CA LEU A 167 26.41 11.88 27.58
C LEU A 167 27.04 13.28 27.58
N ARG A 168 28.15 13.48 26.87
CA ARG A 168 28.97 14.71 26.95
C ARG A 168 28.87 15.61 25.71
N GLY A 169 28.24 15.17 24.63
CA GLY A 169 28.18 15.94 23.38
C GLY A 169 29.54 16.10 22.69
N THR A 170 30.49 15.18 22.90
CA THR A 170 31.76 15.22 22.18
C THR A 170 31.62 14.64 20.77
N ASP A 171 32.55 15.01 19.90
CA ASP A 171 32.75 14.34 18.59
C ASP A 171 31.55 14.45 17.63
N LEU A 172 30.71 15.50 17.76
CA LEU A 172 29.55 15.79 16.90
C LEU A 172 29.87 16.02 15.41
N ASN A 173 31.16 16.08 15.05
CA ASN A 173 31.61 16.07 13.66
C ASN A 173 31.60 14.66 13.02
N ILE A 174 31.30 13.61 13.80
CA ILE A 174 30.93 12.29 13.29
C ILE A 174 29.56 12.44 12.61
N PRO A 175 29.37 12.00 11.36
CA PRO A 175 28.13 12.29 10.64
C PRO A 175 26.91 11.61 11.27
N GLY A 176 25.80 12.34 11.41
CA GLY A 176 24.58 11.92 12.13
C GLY A 176 24.64 12.04 13.66
N ALA A 177 25.79 12.39 14.25
CA ALA A 177 25.95 12.47 15.71
C ALA A 177 25.12 13.60 16.36
N SER A 178 24.95 14.72 15.66
CA SER A 178 24.27 15.91 16.19
C SER A 178 22.77 15.67 16.36
N ASN A 179 22.16 14.97 15.40
CA ASN A 179 20.77 14.53 15.46
C ASN A 179 20.53 13.52 16.60
N LEU A 180 21.40 12.52 16.71
CA LEU A 180 21.33 11.51 17.79
C LEU A 180 21.46 12.16 19.19
N ARG A 181 22.37 13.13 19.35
CA ARG A 181 22.52 13.91 20.59
C ARG A 181 21.29 14.79 20.89
N LEU A 182 20.70 15.45 19.89
CA LEU A 182 19.48 16.25 20.07
C LEU A 182 18.32 15.41 20.61
N SER A 183 18.06 14.24 20.00
CA SER A 183 16.96 13.37 20.42
C SER A 183 17.14 12.81 21.83
N TYR A 184 18.36 12.46 22.25
CA TYR A 184 18.64 12.09 23.65
C TYR A 184 18.32 13.22 24.64
N LEU A 185 18.67 14.46 24.33
CA LEU A 185 18.33 15.61 25.17
C LEU A 185 16.81 15.85 25.23
N PHE A 186 16.09 15.63 24.12
CA PHE A 186 14.62 15.72 24.10
C PHE A 186 13.96 14.65 24.99
N VAL A 187 14.44 13.40 24.99
CA VAL A 187 13.95 12.36 25.92
C VAL A 187 14.18 12.76 27.38
N ARG A 188 15.34 13.37 27.71
CA ARG A 188 15.59 13.91 29.06
C ARG A 188 14.66 15.07 29.44
N LEU A 189 14.29 15.93 28.50
CA LEU A 189 13.32 17.00 28.73
C LEU A 189 11.91 16.43 28.99
N LEU A 190 11.49 15.43 28.20
CA LEU A 190 10.24 14.70 28.44
C LEU A 190 10.22 13.99 29.81
N GLN A 191 11.37 13.45 30.27
CA GLN A 191 11.47 12.86 31.61
C GLN A 191 11.10 13.84 32.70
N ARG A 192 11.80 14.99 32.74
CA ARG A 192 11.64 15.96 33.84
C ARG A 192 10.26 16.62 33.83
N ARG A 193 9.58 16.64 32.67
CA ARG A 193 8.14 16.96 32.56
C ARG A 193 7.26 15.92 33.26
N ILE A 194 7.40 14.63 32.93
CA ILE A 194 6.61 13.55 33.54
C ILE A 194 6.78 13.53 35.07
N GLU A 195 8.00 13.77 35.56
CA GLU A 195 8.28 13.90 37.00
C GLU A 195 7.56 15.06 37.68
N LEU A 196 7.39 16.21 37.01
CA LEU A 196 6.63 17.35 37.53
C LEU A 196 5.13 17.05 37.57
N ASP A 197 4.57 16.54 36.47
CA ASP A 197 3.13 16.30 36.35
C ASP A 197 2.66 15.12 37.24
N ASN A 198 3.47 14.06 37.41
CA ASN A 198 3.22 13.01 38.42
C ASN A 198 3.20 13.58 39.85
N GLY A 199 4.07 14.54 40.17
CA GLY A 199 4.12 15.18 41.51
C GLY A 199 2.86 15.97 41.83
N ARG A 200 2.29 16.65 40.83
CA ARG A 200 1.03 17.41 40.96
C ARG A 200 -0.17 16.50 41.27
N GLN A 201 -0.19 15.27 40.77
CA GLN A 201 -1.31 14.33 41.00
C GLN A 201 -1.27 13.61 42.35
N ASN A 202 -0.10 13.43 42.97
CA ASN A 202 0.05 12.69 44.23
C ASN A 202 -0.25 13.50 45.50
N GLY A 203 -0.51 14.80 45.38
CA GLY A 203 -0.91 15.65 46.51
C GLY A 203 0.23 16.29 47.30
N ASP A 204 1.45 16.36 46.75
CA ASP A 204 2.64 17.02 47.33
C ASP A 204 2.51 18.57 47.37
N GLN A 205 1.35 19.11 47.74
CA GLN A 205 1.09 20.57 47.80
C GLN A 205 1.82 21.28 48.97
N THR A 206 2.47 20.55 49.87
CA THR A 206 3.04 21.11 51.12
C THR A 206 4.52 21.50 51.08
N ASP A 207 5.30 21.14 50.04
CA ASP A 207 6.73 21.46 49.94
C ASP A 207 7.09 22.27 48.69
N THR A 208 7.05 23.60 48.81
CA THR A 208 7.49 24.57 47.78
C THR A 208 8.92 24.30 47.30
N ILE A 209 9.78 23.76 48.17
CA ILE A 209 11.19 23.45 47.88
C ILE A 209 11.29 22.30 46.86
N PHE A 210 10.47 21.24 46.98
CA PHE A 210 10.50 20.12 46.04
C PHE A 210 9.97 20.51 44.67
N LEU A 211 8.93 21.36 44.58
CA LEU A 211 8.42 21.89 43.31
C LEU A 211 9.45 22.80 42.62
N SER A 212 10.06 23.73 43.37
CA SER A 212 11.14 24.60 42.87
C SER A 212 12.31 23.79 42.29
N ASN A 213 12.74 22.74 42.98
CA ASN A 213 13.78 21.83 42.48
C ASN A 213 13.38 21.11 41.16
N ARG A 214 12.12 20.67 40.99
CA ARG A 214 11.67 20.05 39.73
C ARG A 214 11.69 21.06 38.56
N TYR A 215 11.23 22.30 38.77
CA TYR A 215 11.35 23.35 37.75
C TYR A 215 12.79 23.65 37.35
N VAL A 216 13.75 23.61 38.29
CA VAL A 216 15.19 23.78 37.99
C VAL A 216 15.73 22.64 37.13
N GLN A 217 15.32 21.38 37.35
CA GLN A 217 15.78 20.26 36.51
C GLN A 217 15.17 20.27 35.11
N ILE A 218 13.91 20.67 34.94
CA ILE A 218 13.31 20.90 33.61
C ILE A 218 14.05 22.01 32.87
N ARG A 219 14.30 23.14 33.56
CA ARG A 219 14.99 24.31 32.98
C ARG A 219 16.38 23.93 32.44
N ARG A 220 17.12 23.09 33.17
CA ARG A 220 18.42 22.53 32.73
C ARG A 220 18.31 21.57 31.55
N ALA A 221 17.31 20.70 31.51
CA ALA A 221 17.10 19.79 30.37
C ALA A 221 16.72 20.54 29.08
N ALA A 222 16.04 21.68 29.19
CA ALA A 222 15.81 22.60 28.08
C ALA A 222 17.08 23.41 27.72
N GLU A 223 17.81 23.90 28.72
CA GLU A 223 19.10 24.61 28.56
C GLU A 223 20.13 23.76 27.79
N ASP A 224 20.23 22.44 28.08
CA ASP A 224 21.05 21.50 27.32
C ASP A 224 20.72 21.52 25.80
N ILE A 225 19.44 21.67 25.43
CA ILE A 225 19.00 21.76 24.02
C ILE A 225 19.32 23.12 23.42
N VAL A 226 19.11 24.22 24.15
CA VAL A 226 19.46 25.58 23.68
C VAL A 226 20.96 25.69 23.39
N LEU A 227 21.79 25.19 24.29
CA LEU A 227 23.24 25.16 24.13
C LEU A 227 23.66 24.32 22.92
N LEU A 228 23.08 23.11 22.74
CA LEU A 228 23.36 22.31 21.55
C LEU A 228 23.06 23.07 20.25
N VAL A 229 21.88 23.69 20.14
CA VAL A 229 21.48 24.44 18.93
C VAL A 229 22.38 25.66 18.69
N GLN A 230 22.88 26.31 19.75
CA GLN A 230 23.85 27.40 19.64
C GLN A 230 25.25 26.92 19.21
N GLU A 231 25.64 25.70 19.59
CA GLU A 231 26.94 25.11 19.26
C GLU A 231 26.97 24.43 17.87
N LEU A 232 25.81 24.18 17.24
CA LEU A 232 25.73 23.59 15.89
C LEU A 232 26.48 24.42 14.85
N GLN A 233 27.36 23.77 14.10
CA GLN A 233 28.11 24.36 12.99
C GLN A 233 27.55 23.90 11.64
N SER A 234 27.79 24.66 10.56
CA SER A 234 27.25 24.35 9.23
C SER A 234 27.46 22.91 8.71
N PRO A 235 28.54 22.16 9.06
CA PRO A 235 28.63 20.73 8.73
C PRO A 235 27.57 19.87 9.45
N GLN A 236 27.28 20.18 10.71
CA GLN A 236 26.40 19.45 11.61
C GLN A 236 24.91 19.71 11.31
N LEU A 237 24.57 20.87 10.75
CA LEU A 237 23.20 21.17 10.29
C LEU A 237 22.69 20.16 9.24
N ASN A 238 23.59 19.47 8.52
CA ASN A 238 23.25 18.42 7.56
C ASN A 238 22.87 17.07 8.21
N ASP A 239 23.07 16.89 9.53
CA ASP A 239 22.62 15.70 10.24
C ASP A 239 21.08 15.65 10.36
N PHE A 240 20.41 16.80 10.19
CA PHE A 240 18.98 17.00 10.45
C PHE A 240 18.19 17.12 9.14
N TRP A 241 17.73 15.98 8.63
CA TRP A 241 17.04 15.87 7.33
C TRP A 241 15.54 15.53 7.44
N LEU A 242 15.03 15.26 8.65
CA LEU A 242 13.62 14.96 8.92
C LEU A 242 12.88 16.21 9.44
N PRO A 243 11.82 16.69 8.77
CA PRO A 243 11.04 17.85 9.23
C PRO A 243 10.50 17.74 10.66
N THR A 244 10.22 16.52 11.12
CA THR A 244 9.70 16.21 12.46
C THR A 244 10.58 16.74 13.61
N ALA A 245 11.88 16.93 13.37
CA ALA A 245 12.78 17.52 14.37
C ALA A 245 12.43 18.98 14.73
N ALA A 246 11.69 19.71 13.89
CA ALA A 246 11.18 21.05 14.18
C ALA A 246 10.30 21.09 15.46
N PHE A 247 9.54 20.02 15.73
CA PHE A 247 8.66 19.93 16.91
C PHE A 247 9.43 19.89 18.23
N ILE A 248 10.71 19.48 18.22
CA ILE A 248 11.58 19.51 19.41
C ILE A 248 11.78 20.96 19.88
N PHE A 249 12.00 21.89 18.95
CA PHE A 249 12.21 23.31 19.26
C PHE A 249 10.92 23.98 19.76
N THR A 250 9.80 23.76 19.05
CA THR A 250 8.45 24.22 19.47
C THR A 250 8.12 23.73 20.89
N SER A 251 8.34 22.45 21.18
CA SER A 251 8.14 21.89 22.52
C SER A 251 9.05 22.55 23.57
N THR A 252 10.33 22.74 23.25
CA THR A 252 11.31 23.32 24.17
C THR A 252 10.96 24.76 24.56
N ILE A 253 10.53 25.59 23.61
CA ILE A 253 10.05 26.96 23.91
C ILE A 253 8.76 26.91 24.74
N ALA A 254 7.80 26.04 24.39
CA ALA A 254 6.56 25.92 25.15
C ALA A 254 6.81 25.56 26.63
N PHE A 255 7.77 24.66 26.92
CA PHE A 255 8.18 24.37 28.29
C PHE A 255 8.87 25.56 28.97
N LEU A 256 9.79 26.25 28.30
CA LEU A 256 10.49 27.40 28.87
C LEU A 256 9.52 28.56 29.20
N LEU A 257 8.58 28.87 28.32
CA LEU A 257 7.52 29.85 28.57
C LEU A 257 6.61 29.43 29.73
N ARG A 258 6.18 28.16 29.77
CA ARG A 258 5.37 27.64 30.86
C ARG A 258 6.09 27.74 32.21
N VAL A 259 7.37 27.35 32.27
CA VAL A 259 8.18 27.47 33.50
C VAL A 259 8.41 28.94 33.89
N ALA A 260 8.52 29.87 32.94
CA ALA A 260 8.59 31.31 33.25
C ALA A 260 7.31 31.80 33.94
N LEU A 261 6.15 31.47 33.36
CA LEU A 261 4.84 31.88 33.87
C LEU A 261 4.44 31.16 35.18
N GLU A 262 4.87 29.92 35.38
CA GLU A 262 4.61 29.15 36.61
C GLU A 262 5.59 29.45 37.76
N THR A 263 6.66 30.24 37.56
CA THR A 263 7.60 30.64 38.64
C THR A 263 7.70 32.13 38.94
N GLU A 264 7.18 33.03 38.09
CA GLU A 264 7.39 34.48 38.21
C GLU A 264 6.07 35.26 38.40
N GLU A 265 5.75 35.67 39.63
CA GLU A 265 4.48 36.34 39.97
C GLU A 265 4.38 37.81 39.47
N THR A 266 5.44 38.36 38.87
CA THR A 266 5.47 39.77 38.43
C THR A 266 6.02 39.92 37.02
N ALA A 267 5.49 40.89 36.26
CA ALA A 267 5.97 41.20 34.90
C ALA A 267 7.47 41.58 34.84
N GLY A 268 8.01 42.14 35.93
CA GLY A 268 9.45 42.40 36.06
C GLY A 268 10.27 41.11 36.19
N GLY A 269 9.92 40.24 37.14
CA GLY A 269 10.57 38.94 37.31
C GLY A 269 10.48 38.06 36.06
N LEU A 270 9.31 38.05 35.41
CA LEU A 270 9.08 37.34 34.15
C LEU A 270 10.03 37.81 33.03
N ALA A 271 10.18 39.13 32.87
CA ALA A 271 11.05 39.74 31.86
C ALA A 271 12.55 39.45 32.10
N GLU A 272 12.98 39.38 33.36
CA GLU A 272 14.36 39.06 33.76
C GLU A 272 14.65 37.55 33.82
N SER A 273 13.61 36.72 33.87
CA SER A 273 13.69 35.27 34.13
C SER A 273 14.63 34.51 33.20
N LEU A 274 15.33 33.53 33.76
CA LEU A 274 16.25 32.68 32.99
C LEU A 274 15.50 31.86 31.92
N SER A 275 14.27 31.42 32.18
CA SER A 275 13.49 30.64 31.21
C SER A 275 13.08 31.47 29.99
N LEU A 276 12.62 32.71 30.18
CA LEU A 276 12.31 33.60 29.06
C LEU A 276 13.57 34.00 28.29
N ARG A 277 14.73 34.08 28.98
CA ARG A 277 16.04 34.29 28.33
C ARG A 277 16.41 33.13 27.43
N LEU A 278 16.41 31.89 27.94
CA LEU A 278 16.67 30.68 27.17
C LEU A 278 15.72 30.53 25.96
N ALA A 279 14.46 30.96 26.07
CA ALA A 279 13.52 30.99 24.94
C ALA A 279 13.92 31.99 23.84
N LYS A 280 14.41 33.19 24.21
CA LYS A 280 14.99 34.17 23.27
C LYS A 280 16.28 33.63 22.64
N ASP A 281 17.14 33.04 23.47
CA ASP A 281 18.46 32.53 23.10
C ASP A 281 18.36 31.36 22.09
N LEU A 282 17.30 30.54 22.18
CA LEU A 282 16.96 29.52 21.18
C LEU A 282 16.39 30.12 19.89
N LEU A 283 15.45 31.07 19.97
CA LEU A 283 14.91 31.76 18.78
C LEU A 283 16.01 32.48 17.99
N ALA A 284 16.92 33.17 18.69
CA ALA A 284 18.06 33.85 18.09
C ALA A 284 19.01 32.86 17.40
N ALA A 285 19.24 31.68 17.97
CA ALA A 285 20.05 30.63 17.35
C ALA A 285 19.40 30.06 16.08
N LEU A 286 18.10 29.76 16.13
CA LEU A 286 17.34 29.28 14.96
C LEU A 286 17.31 30.33 13.84
N GLN A 287 17.04 31.60 14.18
CA GLN A 287 17.09 32.72 13.21
C GLN A 287 18.49 32.92 12.64
N ALA A 288 19.55 32.75 13.44
CA ALA A 288 20.92 32.83 12.95
C ALA A 288 21.25 31.68 11.96
N HIS A 289 20.79 30.46 12.22
CA HIS A 289 20.99 29.33 11.28
C HIS A 289 20.16 29.48 9.99
N GLN A 290 18.92 29.97 10.11
CA GLN A 290 18.08 30.32 8.97
C GLN A 290 18.76 31.40 8.09
N GLN A 291 19.29 32.47 8.69
CA GLN A 291 19.90 33.59 7.97
C GLN A 291 21.30 33.30 7.39
N HIS A 292 22.14 32.53 8.09
CA HIS A 292 23.52 32.27 7.66
C HIS A 292 23.71 30.96 6.89
N SER A 293 22.81 29.98 7.05
CA SER A 293 22.94 28.64 6.47
C SER A 293 21.68 28.12 5.76
N HIS A 294 20.61 28.94 5.61
CA HIS A 294 19.34 28.55 5.01
C HIS A 294 18.71 27.28 5.64
N TRP A 295 18.83 27.15 6.97
CA TRP A 295 18.34 25.97 7.70
C TRP A 295 16.90 26.17 8.18
N GLU A 296 15.94 25.78 7.34
CA GLU A 296 14.49 26.03 7.49
C GLU A 296 13.81 25.20 8.60
N LEU A 297 14.54 24.30 9.27
CA LEU A 297 14.01 23.41 10.31
C LEU A 297 13.51 24.17 11.57
N GLY A 298 13.95 25.41 11.77
CA GLY A 298 13.49 26.28 12.84
C GLY A 298 12.17 27.01 12.55
N ASP A 299 11.71 27.06 11.31
CA ASP A 299 10.78 28.09 10.83
C ASP A 299 9.39 28.01 11.48
N ILE A 300 8.88 26.80 11.71
CA ILE A 300 7.62 26.57 12.46
C ILE A 300 7.72 27.15 13.88
N CYS A 301 8.85 26.92 14.55
CA CYS A 301 9.08 27.37 15.91
C CYS A 301 9.25 28.90 15.99
N ILE A 302 9.97 29.48 15.01
CA ILE A 302 10.12 30.94 14.88
C ILE A 302 8.75 31.60 14.65
N ALA A 303 7.96 31.09 13.70
CA ALA A 303 6.64 31.64 13.36
C ALA A 303 5.63 31.54 14.52
N GLN A 304 5.69 30.48 15.33
CA GLN A 304 4.80 30.28 16.47
C GLN A 304 5.13 31.17 17.68
N TYR A 305 6.42 31.42 17.98
CA TYR A 305 6.82 31.97 19.27
C TYR A 305 7.56 33.31 19.24
N ALA A 306 8.08 33.80 18.11
CA ALA A 306 8.86 35.04 18.08
C ALA A 306 8.08 36.24 18.63
N GLU A 307 6.87 36.49 18.12
CA GLU A 307 6.02 37.60 18.59
C GLU A 307 5.56 37.43 20.05
N VAL A 308 5.37 36.18 20.50
CA VAL A 308 4.96 35.87 21.89
C VAL A 308 6.09 36.18 22.88
N VAL A 309 7.30 35.72 22.57
CA VAL A 309 8.51 35.95 23.40
C VAL A 309 8.90 37.43 23.40
N GLU A 310 8.73 38.14 22.28
CA GLU A 310 8.95 39.59 22.21
C GLU A 310 7.94 40.36 23.07
N LYS A 311 6.63 40.08 22.95
CA LYS A 311 5.59 40.73 23.77
C LYS A 311 5.86 40.54 25.27
N LEU A 312 6.17 39.32 25.70
CA LEU A 312 6.47 39.01 27.11
C LEU A 312 7.77 39.70 27.61
N ALA A 313 8.68 40.10 26.73
CA ALA A 313 9.85 40.91 27.09
C ALA A 313 9.50 42.41 27.25
N VAL A 314 8.59 42.92 26.41
CA VAL A 314 8.25 44.34 26.29
C VAL A 314 7.18 44.80 27.31
N SER A 315 6.44 43.87 27.94
CA SER A 315 5.46 44.14 29.00
C SER A 315 6.01 44.84 30.27
N SER A 316 7.31 45.16 30.32
CA SER A 316 7.97 45.89 31.40
C SER A 316 7.76 47.41 31.39
N VAL A 317 7.19 48.00 30.32
CA VAL A 317 7.29 49.47 30.06
C VAL A 317 5.98 50.27 30.26
N CYS A 318 4.80 49.66 30.22
CA CYS A 318 3.52 50.40 30.35
C CYS A 318 2.56 49.81 31.41
N GLN A 319 2.16 50.64 32.37
CA GLN A 319 1.08 50.37 33.32
C GLN A 319 -0.30 50.74 32.71
N GLN A 320 -1.37 50.20 33.31
CA GLN A 320 -2.79 50.50 33.04
C GLN A 320 -3.38 49.93 31.73
N VAL A 321 -3.54 48.60 31.70
CA VAL A 321 -4.57 47.90 30.90
C VAL A 321 -5.31 46.94 31.88
N PRO A 322 -6.63 46.71 31.75
CA PRO A 322 -7.34 45.76 32.61
C PRO A 322 -6.81 44.32 32.51
N GLU A 323 -7.11 43.49 33.50
CA GLU A 323 -6.71 42.08 33.55
C GLU A 323 -7.19 41.30 32.32
N VAL A 324 -6.28 41.10 31.36
CA VAL A 324 -6.41 40.05 30.35
C VAL A 324 -6.08 38.74 31.08
N PRO A 325 -6.97 37.73 31.09
CA PRO A 325 -6.65 36.45 31.70
C PRO A 325 -5.43 35.85 31.00
N ALA A 326 -4.51 35.26 31.77
CA ALA A 326 -3.39 34.53 31.21
C ALA A 326 -3.91 33.47 30.22
N PRO A 327 -3.33 33.34 29.00
CA PRO A 327 -3.75 32.31 28.05
C PRO A 327 -3.69 30.92 28.69
N ASP A 328 -4.68 30.07 28.43
CA ASP A 328 -4.68 28.74 29.03
C ASP A 328 -3.69 27.81 28.33
N PHE A 329 -2.45 27.85 28.81
CA PHE A 329 -1.34 27.03 28.33
C PHE A 329 -1.47 25.55 28.72
N GLN A 330 -2.53 25.12 29.42
CA GLN A 330 -2.75 23.68 29.67
C GLN A 330 -3.16 22.95 28.40
N ASP A 331 -4.05 23.53 27.58
CA ASP A 331 -4.48 22.94 26.31
C ASP A 331 -3.45 23.14 25.19
N PHE A 332 -2.91 24.37 25.06
CA PHE A 332 -2.08 24.76 23.91
C PHE A 332 -0.80 23.93 23.71
N VAL A 333 -0.25 23.34 24.78
CA VAL A 333 1.03 22.62 24.79
C VAL A 333 0.86 21.10 24.61
N ILE A 334 -0.39 20.59 24.57
CA ILE A 334 -0.67 19.14 24.42
C ILE A 334 -1.82 18.83 23.44
N ALA A 335 -2.35 19.85 22.76
CA ALA A 335 -3.17 19.68 21.55
C ALA A 335 -2.33 19.57 20.26
N ASN A 336 -1.08 20.07 20.29
CA ASN A 336 -0.17 20.16 19.13
C ASN A 336 1.16 19.42 19.32
N LEU A 337 1.26 18.55 20.34
CA LEU A 337 2.32 17.55 20.39
C LEU A 337 1.86 16.38 19.51
N PRO A 338 2.61 16.00 18.45
CA PRO A 338 2.25 14.83 17.66
C PRO A 338 2.31 13.56 18.52
N ASP A 339 1.49 12.56 18.21
CA ASP A 339 1.47 11.27 18.91
C ASP A 339 2.86 10.58 18.79
N ALA A 340 3.12 9.53 19.58
CA ALA A 340 4.29 8.67 19.38
C ALA A 340 4.37 8.15 17.93
N GLN A 341 3.20 7.92 17.34
CA GLN A 341 2.99 7.44 15.98
C GLN A 341 3.03 8.56 14.92
N GLU A 342 3.39 9.79 15.29
CA GLU A 342 3.59 10.94 14.38
C GLU A 342 4.96 11.58 14.58
N LEU A 343 5.48 11.59 15.82
CA LEU A 343 6.90 11.79 16.11
C LEU A 343 7.75 10.67 15.48
N PHE A 344 7.22 9.43 15.41
CA PHE A 344 7.85 8.27 14.79
C PHE A 344 6.81 7.47 13.95
N PRO A 345 6.60 7.82 12.66
CA PRO A 345 5.42 7.44 11.87
C PRO A 345 5.18 5.94 11.54
N ASN A 346 5.91 4.99 12.14
CA ASN A 346 5.97 3.60 11.66
C ASN A 346 5.48 2.51 12.64
N LEU A 347 4.87 2.88 13.78
CA LEU A 347 4.34 1.89 14.74
C LEU A 347 2.99 1.24 14.34
N ARG A 348 2.34 1.71 13.27
CA ARG A 348 1.27 0.95 12.56
C ARG A 348 1.25 1.21 11.05
N PHE A 349 1.72 0.24 10.26
CA PHE A 349 1.33 0.13 8.85
C PHE A 349 -0.14 -0.35 8.71
N ARG A 350 -1.09 0.57 8.94
CA ARG A 350 -2.47 0.48 8.44
C ARG A 350 -3.02 1.88 8.11
N GLY A 351 -2.70 2.34 6.91
CA GLY A 351 -3.54 3.24 6.11
C GLY A 351 -3.81 4.63 6.66
N LEU A 352 -2.87 5.56 6.43
CA LEU A 352 -3.24 6.92 5.99
C LEU A 352 -2.06 7.57 5.24
N ILE A 353 -2.21 7.80 3.94
CA ILE A 353 -1.36 8.74 3.21
C ILE A 353 -2.14 10.06 3.13
N ILE A 354 -1.76 11.02 3.96
CA ILE A 354 -2.24 12.41 3.80
C ILE A 354 -1.41 13.04 2.70
N VAL A 355 -1.88 12.93 1.45
CA VAL A 355 -1.37 13.76 0.35
C VAL A 355 -1.78 15.21 0.65
N PRO A 356 -0.86 16.18 0.69
CA PRO A 356 -1.22 17.58 0.88
C PRO A 356 -2.08 18.06 -0.29
N HIS A 357 -3.20 18.72 0.04
CA HIS A 357 -4.22 19.15 -0.91
C HIS A 357 -3.71 20.27 -1.84
N PHE A 358 -3.14 19.88 -2.99
CA PHE A 358 -3.09 20.76 -4.15
C PHE A 358 -4.37 20.57 -4.97
N SER A 359 -5.25 21.57 -4.91
CA SER A 359 -6.48 21.59 -5.73
C SER A 359 -6.11 21.87 -7.18
N VAL A 360 -6.01 20.80 -7.97
CA VAL A 360 -6.06 20.82 -9.43
C VAL A 360 -7.45 20.36 -9.84
N ALA A 361 -8.09 21.07 -10.75
CA ALA A 361 -9.51 20.88 -11.04
C ALA A 361 -9.78 19.60 -11.85
N THR A 362 -10.75 18.81 -11.40
CA THR A 362 -11.20 17.56 -12.03
C THR A 362 -12.11 17.82 -13.23
N PHE A 363 -11.82 17.22 -14.38
CA PHE A 363 -12.53 17.48 -15.64
C PHE A 363 -12.75 16.17 -16.46
N PRO A 364 -13.85 15.97 -17.23
CA PRO A 364 -14.04 14.77 -18.06
C PRO A 364 -14.13 15.08 -19.57
N GLU A 365 -13.49 14.29 -20.44
CA GLU A 365 -13.53 14.49 -21.90
C GLU A 365 -13.76 13.18 -22.70
N ARG A 366 -14.24 13.29 -23.96
CA ARG A 366 -14.87 12.21 -24.78
C ARG A 366 -14.09 11.96 -26.07
N HIS A 367 -13.77 10.70 -26.39
CA HIS A 367 -12.81 10.32 -27.42
C HIS A 367 -13.24 9.26 -28.44
N ARG A 368 -13.23 9.66 -29.71
CA ARG A 368 -12.16 9.28 -30.67
C ARG A 368 -12.38 9.89 -32.08
N GLU A 369 -13.52 10.54 -32.37
CA GLU A 369 -13.77 11.26 -33.64
C GLU A 369 -14.08 12.77 -33.51
N LEU A 370 -13.29 13.57 -34.25
CA LEU A 370 -13.56 14.91 -34.81
C LEU A 370 -13.86 16.12 -33.88
N PRO A 371 -12.97 17.12 -33.83
CA PRO A 371 -13.39 18.51 -33.68
C PRO A 371 -13.98 19.05 -35.01
N PRO A 372 -14.87 20.07 -35.01
CA PRO A 372 -15.24 20.90 -33.87
C PRO A 372 -16.74 20.83 -33.54
N SER A 373 -17.12 19.99 -32.57
CA SER A 373 -18.32 20.25 -31.76
C SER A 373 -17.95 20.25 -30.28
N ALA A 374 -17.49 21.41 -29.81
CA ALA A 374 -17.24 21.68 -28.40
C ALA A 374 -18.51 21.37 -27.58
N GLN A 375 -18.49 20.28 -26.83
CA GLN A 375 -19.63 19.78 -26.06
C GLN A 375 -19.19 19.39 -24.65
N ILE A 376 -19.35 20.31 -23.71
CA ILE A 376 -19.34 19.96 -22.29
C ILE A 376 -20.53 19.04 -22.05
N ILE A 377 -20.28 17.80 -21.60
CA ILE A 377 -21.32 16.86 -21.16
C ILE A 377 -21.37 16.93 -19.63
N PRO A 378 -22.36 17.61 -19.02
CA PRO A 378 -22.43 17.70 -17.56
C PRO A 378 -22.93 16.39 -16.94
N GLY A 379 -22.08 15.73 -16.16
CA GLY A 379 -22.45 14.54 -15.37
C GLY A 379 -21.52 13.36 -15.61
N GLY A 380 -21.99 12.16 -15.27
CA GLY A 380 -21.27 10.89 -15.47
C GLY A 380 -20.26 10.52 -14.39
N PHE A 381 -19.67 11.49 -13.69
CA PHE A 381 -18.79 11.22 -12.56
C PHE A 381 -19.45 10.34 -11.49
N LEU A 382 -18.75 9.29 -11.06
CA LEU A 382 -19.02 8.65 -9.79
C LEU A 382 -18.43 9.53 -8.67
N THR A 383 -19.29 10.07 -7.81
CA THR A 383 -18.90 10.83 -6.63
C THR A 383 -18.79 9.93 -5.40
N GLN A 384 -17.91 10.28 -4.46
CA GLN A 384 -17.85 9.60 -3.15
C GLN A 384 -19.22 9.67 -2.44
N PRO A 385 -19.77 8.54 -1.95
CA PRO A 385 -21.00 8.57 -1.16
C PRO A 385 -20.81 9.30 0.17
N GLU A 386 -21.85 10.00 0.64
CA GLU A 386 -21.85 10.65 1.95
C GLU A 386 -21.67 9.61 3.08
N PRO A 387 -20.69 9.76 3.99
CA PRO A 387 -20.41 8.77 5.02
C PRO A 387 -21.46 8.79 6.15
N ALA A 388 -21.96 7.61 6.51
CA ALA A 388 -22.81 7.40 7.66
C ALA A 388 -22.10 7.81 8.96
N SER A 389 -22.79 8.58 9.82
CA SER A 389 -22.22 9.13 11.07
C SER A 389 -21.87 8.09 12.14
N ASN A 390 -22.29 6.84 11.95
CA ASN A 390 -21.91 5.67 12.74
C ASN A 390 -21.53 4.55 11.77
N PRO A 391 -20.60 3.64 12.13
CA PRO A 391 -20.27 2.50 11.29
C PRO A 391 -21.47 1.59 11.10
N LEU A 392 -21.66 1.16 9.87
CA LEU A 392 -22.62 0.15 9.43
C LEU A 392 -21.94 -1.22 9.40
N LEU A 393 -22.70 -2.30 9.56
CA LEU A 393 -22.23 -3.65 9.28
C LEU A 393 -22.61 -3.99 7.83
N ASP A 394 -21.60 -4.11 6.97
CA ASP A 394 -21.74 -4.54 5.60
C ASP A 394 -21.51 -6.05 5.51
N VAL A 395 -22.62 -6.79 5.50
CA VAL A 395 -22.62 -8.24 5.37
C VAL A 395 -22.72 -8.58 3.90
N GLN A 396 -21.64 -9.12 3.33
CA GLN A 396 -21.60 -9.56 1.94
C GLN A 396 -21.34 -11.07 1.83
N ILE A 397 -21.74 -11.66 0.71
CA ILE A 397 -21.43 -13.04 0.36
C ILE A 397 -21.02 -13.13 -1.11
N ALA A 398 -20.07 -13.99 -1.42
CA ALA A 398 -19.71 -14.38 -2.78
C ALA A 398 -19.40 -15.87 -2.86
N THR A 399 -19.60 -16.47 -4.02
CA THR A 399 -18.84 -17.68 -4.38
C THR A 399 -17.38 -17.29 -4.62
N ARG A 400 -16.42 -18.06 -4.10
CA ARG A 400 -14.99 -17.76 -4.30
C ARG A 400 -14.66 -17.76 -5.80
N HIS A 401 -15.02 -18.81 -6.50
CA HIS A 401 -14.85 -18.87 -7.95
C HIS A 401 -16.07 -18.33 -8.70
N SER A 402 -15.86 -17.73 -9.88
CA SER A 402 -16.94 -17.24 -10.74
C SER A 402 -17.91 -18.35 -11.17
N ILE A 403 -17.36 -19.55 -11.38
CA ILE A 403 -18.06 -20.78 -11.75
C ILE A 403 -17.42 -21.98 -11.02
N TYR A 404 -18.20 -23.05 -10.88
CA TYR A 404 -17.75 -24.40 -10.57
C TYR A 404 -18.27 -25.35 -11.67
N VAL A 405 -17.63 -26.50 -11.87
CA VAL A 405 -18.00 -27.49 -12.90
C VAL A 405 -18.26 -28.88 -12.30
N GLY A 406 -19.08 -29.69 -12.97
CA GLY A 406 -19.61 -30.98 -12.47
C GLY A 406 -18.60 -32.09 -12.11
N ASN A 407 -17.29 -31.85 -12.17
CA ASN A 407 -16.26 -32.74 -11.61
C ASN A 407 -15.66 -32.25 -10.28
N GLU A 408 -16.01 -31.03 -9.84
CA GLU A 408 -15.67 -30.47 -8.53
C GLU A 408 -16.71 -30.92 -7.49
N SER A 409 -16.24 -31.42 -6.34
CA SER A 409 -17.10 -31.91 -5.25
C SER A 409 -17.25 -30.93 -4.09
N ILE A 410 -16.39 -29.91 -4.02
CA ILE A 410 -16.34 -28.89 -2.98
C ILE A 410 -16.35 -27.51 -3.67
N ALA A 411 -17.08 -26.58 -3.08
CA ALA A 411 -17.06 -25.17 -3.42
C ALA A 411 -16.82 -24.33 -2.17
N GLU A 412 -16.42 -23.08 -2.37
CA GLU A 412 -16.08 -22.13 -1.31
C GLU A 412 -16.96 -20.88 -1.42
N LEU A 413 -17.40 -20.39 -0.27
CA LEU A 413 -18.04 -19.10 -0.11
C LEU A 413 -17.10 -18.15 0.63
N ILE A 414 -17.05 -16.91 0.17
CA ILE A 414 -16.47 -15.80 0.93
C ILE A 414 -17.62 -15.12 1.69
N VAL A 415 -17.46 -14.93 3.00
CA VAL A 415 -18.44 -14.26 3.86
C VAL A 415 -17.77 -13.07 4.54
N ASP A 416 -18.24 -11.87 4.19
CA ASP A 416 -17.73 -10.61 4.72
C ASP A 416 -18.69 -10.09 5.81
N ALA A 417 -18.13 -9.55 6.88
CA ALA A 417 -18.85 -8.85 7.96
C ALA A 417 -18.07 -7.57 8.33
N GLY A 418 -17.74 -6.79 7.30
CA GLY A 418 -16.91 -5.58 7.41
C GLY A 418 -17.66 -4.43 8.07
N LEU A 419 -16.94 -3.55 8.77
CA LEU A 419 -17.50 -2.26 9.15
C LEU A 419 -17.26 -1.24 8.02
N SER A 420 -18.30 -0.50 7.68
CA SER A 420 -18.33 0.41 6.53
C SER A 420 -19.05 1.71 6.91
N HIS A 421 -18.67 2.82 6.29
CA HIS A 421 -19.39 4.09 6.40
C HIS A 421 -20.25 4.39 5.17
N TYR A 422 -20.25 3.53 4.14
CA TYR A 422 -20.96 3.78 2.87
C TYR A 422 -22.04 2.74 2.56
N HIS A 423 -21.80 1.49 2.94
CA HIS A 423 -22.65 0.33 2.65
C HIS A 423 -22.97 -0.44 3.92
N GLY A 424 -23.99 -1.30 3.86
CA GLY A 424 -24.42 -2.13 4.98
C GLY A 424 -25.63 -1.57 5.75
N PHE A 425 -25.91 -2.17 6.91
CA PHE A 425 -27.04 -1.79 7.76
C PHE A 425 -26.58 -1.25 9.12
N ALA A 426 -27.46 -0.52 9.80
CA ALA A 426 -27.17 0.05 11.11
C ALA A 426 -26.63 -1.02 12.09
N TYR A 427 -25.52 -0.70 12.75
CA TYR A 427 -24.83 -1.60 13.67
C TYR A 427 -24.60 -0.89 15.00
N SER A 428 -25.25 -1.39 16.05
CA SER A 428 -25.03 -0.99 17.42
C SER A 428 -24.16 -2.06 18.10
N THR A 429 -22.95 -1.71 18.53
CA THR A 429 -22.13 -2.57 19.37
C THR A 429 -22.92 -2.98 20.62
N ALA A 430 -23.00 -4.29 20.88
CA ALA A 430 -23.67 -4.79 22.07
C ALA A 430 -22.96 -4.24 23.33
N VAL A 431 -23.70 -3.66 24.27
CA VAL A 431 -23.16 -3.15 25.54
C VAL A 431 -22.91 -4.32 26.50
N SER A 432 -21.97 -5.21 26.12
CA SER A 432 -21.51 -6.31 26.97
C SER A 432 -20.69 -5.74 28.11
N THR A 433 -21.24 -5.82 29.32
CA THR A 433 -20.49 -5.49 30.53
C THR A 433 -19.74 -6.74 31.00
N ARG A 434 -18.39 -6.71 30.88
CA ARG A 434 -17.34 -7.57 31.51
C ARG A 434 -16.46 -8.44 30.59
N SER A 435 -16.44 -8.26 29.26
CA SER A 435 -15.53 -9.02 28.39
C SER A 435 -14.90 -8.19 27.26
N ASN A 436 -13.68 -8.56 26.86
CA ASN A 436 -13.01 -8.05 25.65
C ASN A 436 -13.46 -8.85 24.41
N GLU A 437 -14.74 -9.20 24.32
CA GLU A 437 -15.28 -10.02 23.23
C GLU A 437 -15.66 -9.14 22.04
N THR A 438 -15.14 -9.51 20.86
CA THR A 438 -15.57 -8.95 19.57
C THR A 438 -16.93 -9.52 19.18
N ASP A 439 -17.91 -8.66 18.86
CA ASP A 439 -19.20 -9.12 18.32
C ASP A 439 -18.97 -9.99 17.08
N SER A 440 -19.89 -10.93 16.84
CA SER A 440 -19.74 -11.94 15.79
C SER A 440 -21.07 -12.19 15.10
N LEU A 441 -21.02 -12.29 13.77
CA LEU A 441 -22.17 -12.66 12.95
C LEU A 441 -22.26 -14.19 12.89
N HIS A 442 -23.24 -14.76 13.58
CA HIS A 442 -23.64 -16.15 13.39
C HIS A 442 -24.54 -16.24 12.16
N PHE A 443 -24.22 -17.09 11.18
CA PHE A 443 -24.92 -17.09 9.89
C PHE A 443 -25.23 -18.50 9.37
N THR A 444 -26.16 -18.55 8.42
CA THR A 444 -26.53 -19.73 7.63
C THR A 444 -26.75 -19.33 6.18
N VAL A 445 -26.16 -20.09 5.26
CA VAL A 445 -26.28 -19.89 3.82
C VAL A 445 -27.15 -20.98 3.24
N THR A 446 -28.09 -20.59 2.36
CA THR A 446 -29.05 -21.50 1.72
C THR A 446 -29.08 -21.34 0.21
N ALA A 447 -29.37 -22.44 -0.50
CA ALA A 447 -29.71 -22.46 -1.92
C ALA A 447 -30.79 -23.53 -2.17
N LYS A 448 -31.77 -23.24 -3.06
CA LYS A 448 -32.98 -24.07 -3.27
C LYS A 448 -33.69 -24.52 -1.97
N GLY A 449 -33.60 -23.74 -0.90
CA GLY A 449 -34.18 -24.04 0.42
C GLY A 449 -33.38 -25.04 1.28
N SER A 450 -32.26 -25.57 0.78
CA SER A 450 -31.32 -26.39 1.55
C SER A 450 -30.20 -25.52 2.13
N VAL A 451 -29.68 -25.89 3.31
CA VAL A 451 -28.48 -25.26 3.88
C VAL A 451 -27.24 -25.76 3.12
N LEU A 452 -26.40 -24.82 2.68
CA LEU A 452 -25.07 -25.13 2.12
C LEU A 452 -24.02 -25.18 3.23
N VAL A 453 -23.99 -24.14 4.07
CA VAL A 453 -23.07 -24.02 5.21
C VAL A 453 -23.67 -23.09 6.26
N SER A 454 -23.33 -23.32 7.54
CA SER A 454 -23.57 -22.40 8.65
C SER A 454 -22.26 -22.15 9.37
N GLY A 455 -22.05 -20.94 9.87
CA GLY A 455 -20.76 -20.52 10.42
C GLY A 455 -20.86 -19.33 11.36
N THR A 456 -19.70 -18.77 11.69
CA THR A 456 -19.57 -17.55 12.49
C THR A 456 -18.34 -16.79 12.04
N VAL A 457 -18.47 -15.49 11.82
CA VAL A 457 -17.36 -14.57 11.53
C VAL A 457 -17.34 -13.43 12.54
N SER A 458 -16.16 -12.97 12.94
CA SER A 458 -16.04 -11.78 13.79
C SER A 458 -16.44 -10.53 13.01
N VAL A 459 -17.15 -9.61 13.66
CA VAL A 459 -17.44 -8.29 13.08
C VAL A 459 -16.14 -7.52 12.81
N ASN A 460 -16.14 -6.75 11.73
CA ASN A 460 -14.98 -6.07 11.15
C ASN A 460 -13.93 -7.03 10.54
N THR A 461 -14.40 -8.10 9.88
CA THR A 461 -13.57 -9.00 9.07
C THR A 461 -14.13 -9.16 7.66
N THR A 462 -13.23 -9.40 6.71
CA THR A 462 -13.51 -9.76 5.32
C THR A 462 -12.78 -11.06 4.98
N ASP A 463 -13.07 -11.63 3.81
CA ASP A 463 -12.29 -12.70 3.18
C ASP A 463 -12.33 -14.04 3.97
N ASN A 464 -13.34 -14.20 4.82
CA ASN A 464 -13.56 -15.45 5.56
C ASN A 464 -14.09 -16.54 4.61
N LEU A 465 -13.31 -17.59 4.41
CA LEU A 465 -13.66 -18.73 3.55
C LEU A 465 -14.47 -19.80 4.29
N PHE A 466 -15.50 -20.32 3.62
CA PHE A 466 -16.33 -21.44 4.08
C PHE A 466 -16.55 -22.46 2.97
N GLU A 467 -15.99 -23.66 3.13
CA GLU A 467 -16.22 -24.80 2.25
C GLU A 467 -17.64 -25.37 2.40
N PHE A 468 -18.22 -25.83 1.30
CA PHE A 468 -19.45 -26.61 1.26
C PHE A 468 -19.40 -27.68 0.15
N ASN A 469 -20.22 -28.73 0.30
CA ASN A 469 -20.23 -29.88 -0.62
C ASN A 469 -21.24 -29.66 -1.76
N LEU A 470 -20.81 -29.86 -3.01
CA LEU A 470 -21.63 -29.66 -4.20
C LEU A 470 -22.62 -30.81 -4.48
N ALA A 471 -22.45 -32.00 -3.87
CA ALA A 471 -23.26 -33.19 -4.14
C ALA A 471 -24.74 -33.11 -3.72
N GLY A 472 -25.16 -32.01 -3.09
CA GLY A 472 -26.59 -31.68 -2.86
C GLY A 472 -27.23 -30.89 -3.99
N LEU A 473 -26.47 -30.53 -5.03
CA LEU A 473 -26.87 -29.71 -6.17
C LEU A 473 -26.59 -30.46 -7.47
N GLU A 474 -27.42 -30.23 -8.49
CA GLU A 474 -27.23 -30.80 -9.83
C GLU A 474 -26.55 -29.78 -10.77
N PRO A 475 -25.60 -30.19 -11.62
CA PRO A 475 -24.99 -29.31 -12.63
C PRO A 475 -26.05 -28.68 -13.56
N SER A 476 -25.96 -27.37 -13.78
CA SER A 476 -27.02 -26.54 -14.38
C SER A 476 -26.41 -25.36 -15.13
N THR A 477 -26.92 -25.03 -16.32
CA THR A 477 -26.56 -23.80 -17.04
C THR A 477 -27.16 -22.53 -16.45
N SER A 478 -28.18 -22.66 -15.59
CA SER A 478 -28.76 -21.55 -14.80
C SER A 478 -28.18 -21.51 -13.39
N ALA A 479 -27.95 -20.30 -12.88
CA ALA A 479 -27.43 -20.07 -11.53
C ALA A 479 -28.34 -20.59 -10.41
N TYR A 480 -27.72 -20.99 -9.31
CA TYR A 480 -28.36 -21.18 -8.03
C TYR A 480 -28.34 -19.86 -7.26
N ALA A 481 -29.52 -19.34 -6.89
CA ALA A 481 -29.62 -18.22 -5.96
C ALA A 481 -29.15 -18.66 -4.57
N VAL A 482 -28.15 -17.96 -4.04
CA VAL A 482 -27.55 -18.18 -2.72
C VAL A 482 -27.99 -17.05 -1.80
N THR A 483 -28.58 -17.37 -0.65
CA THR A 483 -28.98 -16.38 0.37
C THR A 483 -28.35 -16.72 1.71
N LEU A 484 -27.57 -15.77 2.24
CA LEU A 484 -27.09 -15.75 3.62
C LEU A 484 -28.13 -15.05 4.49
N THR A 485 -28.43 -15.64 5.65
CA THR A 485 -29.11 -14.98 6.77
C THR A 485 -28.23 -15.11 8.01
N GLY A 486 -28.17 -14.07 8.85
CA GLY A 486 -27.33 -14.11 10.05
C GLY A 486 -27.72 -13.08 11.11
N THR A 487 -27.19 -13.26 12.32
CA THR A 487 -27.52 -12.47 13.51
C THR A 487 -26.27 -12.17 14.34
N THR A 488 -26.14 -10.92 14.80
CA THR A 488 -25.12 -10.49 15.77
C THR A 488 -25.58 -10.68 17.21
N SER A 489 -24.69 -10.53 18.19
CA SER A 489 -25.07 -10.54 19.62
C SER A 489 -25.97 -9.35 20.01
N SER A 490 -25.94 -8.27 19.21
CA SER A 490 -26.86 -7.13 19.30
C SER A 490 -28.29 -7.43 18.80
N GLY A 491 -28.56 -8.62 18.27
CA GLY A 491 -29.92 -9.11 17.97
C GLY A 491 -30.52 -8.61 16.65
N TRP A 492 -29.72 -7.98 15.79
CA TRP A 492 -30.14 -7.56 14.45
C TRP A 492 -30.01 -8.73 13.45
N ASN A 493 -30.98 -8.84 12.55
CA ASN A 493 -30.96 -9.79 11.44
C ASN A 493 -30.35 -9.14 10.20
N TYR A 494 -29.31 -9.77 9.63
CA TYR A 494 -28.65 -9.37 8.39
C TYR A 494 -28.91 -10.40 7.29
N THR A 495 -29.00 -9.94 6.04
CA THR A 495 -29.27 -10.79 4.88
C THR A 495 -28.42 -10.34 3.69
N ALA A 496 -27.76 -11.28 3.03
CA ALA A 496 -26.96 -11.03 1.82
C ALA A 496 -27.26 -12.07 0.74
N GLN A 497 -27.07 -11.72 -0.53
CA GLN A 497 -27.39 -12.58 -1.68
C GLN A 497 -26.24 -12.64 -2.67
N SER A 498 -26.10 -13.78 -3.34
CA SER A 498 -25.14 -14.02 -4.42
C SER A 498 -25.61 -15.15 -5.33
N GLU A 499 -24.81 -15.49 -6.34
CA GLU A 499 -25.09 -16.55 -7.30
C GLU A 499 -24.01 -17.64 -7.26
N LEU A 500 -24.46 -18.88 -7.44
CA LEU A 500 -23.62 -20.06 -7.62
C LEU A 500 -23.88 -20.67 -9.00
N PHE A 501 -22.95 -20.45 -9.92
CA PHE A 501 -22.92 -21.14 -11.20
C PHE A 501 -22.19 -22.48 -11.02
N TYR A 502 -22.95 -23.56 -10.87
CA TYR A 502 -22.43 -24.94 -10.88
C TYR A 502 -22.81 -25.58 -12.21
N LEU A 503 -21.90 -25.47 -13.19
CA LEU A 503 -22.12 -25.84 -14.58
C LEU A 503 -21.87 -27.35 -14.82
N PRO A 504 -22.42 -27.95 -15.88
CA PRO A 504 -21.97 -29.26 -16.38
C PRO A 504 -20.45 -29.32 -16.58
N ASP A 505 -19.86 -30.52 -16.54
CA ASP A 505 -18.45 -30.65 -16.91
C ASP A 505 -18.28 -30.52 -18.43
N LYS A 506 -17.39 -29.61 -18.85
CA LYS A 506 -17.05 -29.36 -20.25
C LYS A 506 -15.93 -30.30 -20.68
N THR A 507 -16.16 -31.04 -21.76
CA THR A 507 -15.23 -32.07 -22.28
C THR A 507 -14.41 -31.61 -23.49
N THR A 508 -14.65 -30.38 -23.96
CA THR A 508 -14.00 -29.72 -25.10
C THR A 508 -13.46 -28.35 -24.69
N GLY A 509 -12.41 -27.89 -25.36
CA GLY A 509 -11.79 -26.59 -25.12
C GLY A 509 -11.26 -26.37 -23.70
N SER A 510 -11.23 -25.10 -23.31
CA SER A 510 -10.87 -24.61 -21.98
C SER A 510 -12.10 -24.34 -21.09
N VAL A 511 -11.85 -24.24 -19.79
CA VAL A 511 -12.74 -23.60 -18.81
C VAL A 511 -11.90 -22.68 -17.93
N VAL A 512 -12.39 -21.46 -17.70
CA VAL A 512 -11.70 -20.40 -16.97
C VAL A 512 -12.61 -19.83 -15.89
N LYS A 513 -12.09 -19.72 -14.67
CA LYS A 513 -12.80 -19.16 -13.52
C LYS A 513 -11.97 -18.06 -12.85
N VAL A 514 -12.63 -16.95 -12.50
CA VAL A 514 -12.06 -15.87 -11.68
C VAL A 514 -12.07 -16.33 -10.23
N ASP A 515 -10.96 -16.18 -9.51
CA ASP A 515 -10.94 -16.25 -8.04
C ASP A 515 -11.23 -14.84 -7.47
N ARG A 516 -12.41 -14.68 -6.84
CA ARG A 516 -12.87 -13.42 -6.22
C ARG A 516 -12.20 -13.11 -4.88
N LEU A 517 -11.33 -13.98 -4.37
CA LEU A 517 -10.47 -13.68 -3.23
C LEU A 517 -9.21 -12.92 -3.66
N TYR A 518 -8.53 -13.40 -4.71
CA TYR A 518 -7.23 -12.85 -5.14
C TYR A 518 -7.27 -12.07 -6.46
N GLY A 519 -8.39 -12.05 -7.16
CA GLY A 519 -8.58 -11.44 -8.49
C GLY A 519 -7.95 -12.22 -9.65
N SER A 520 -7.35 -13.38 -9.39
CA SER A 520 -6.62 -14.15 -10.39
C SER A 520 -7.52 -15.01 -11.28
N LEU A 521 -6.98 -15.50 -12.40
CA LEU A 521 -7.64 -16.51 -13.22
C LEU A 521 -7.08 -17.90 -12.92
N LEU A 522 -7.99 -18.88 -12.89
CA LEU A 522 -7.71 -20.31 -12.89
C LEU A 522 -8.25 -20.90 -14.18
N TYR A 523 -7.40 -21.52 -15.00
CA TYR A 523 -7.81 -22.17 -16.25
C TYR A 523 -7.55 -23.67 -16.20
N ARG A 524 -8.33 -24.43 -16.96
CA ARG A 524 -8.04 -25.84 -17.28
C ARG A 524 -8.29 -26.12 -18.74
N ASN A 525 -7.51 -27.02 -19.32
CA ASN A 525 -7.67 -27.54 -20.68
C ASN A 525 -6.97 -28.90 -20.82
N SER A 526 -6.73 -29.35 -22.05
CA SER A 526 -5.96 -30.58 -22.35
C SER A 526 -4.51 -30.51 -21.84
N ALA A 527 -3.83 -29.37 -21.99
CA ALA A 527 -2.45 -29.18 -21.55
C ALA A 527 -2.30 -29.23 -20.03
N THR A 528 -3.27 -28.72 -19.26
CA THR A 528 -3.30 -28.87 -17.79
C THR A 528 -3.83 -30.23 -17.31
N SER A 529 -4.05 -31.19 -18.23
CA SER A 529 -4.68 -32.49 -17.93
C SER A 529 -6.04 -32.38 -17.23
N GLY A 530 -6.80 -31.31 -17.52
CA GLY A 530 -8.09 -31.01 -16.90
C GLY A 530 -8.02 -30.42 -15.48
N VAL A 531 -6.84 -30.17 -14.94
CA VAL A 531 -6.65 -29.56 -13.60
C VAL A 531 -6.69 -28.04 -13.70
N PHE A 532 -7.44 -27.37 -12.81
CA PHE A 532 -7.41 -25.91 -12.70
C PHE A 532 -6.03 -25.44 -12.22
N THR A 533 -5.39 -24.60 -13.02
CA THR A 533 -4.04 -24.06 -12.81
C THR A 533 -4.12 -22.53 -12.80
N PRO A 534 -3.46 -21.83 -11.87
CA PRO A 534 -3.42 -20.37 -11.88
C PRO A 534 -2.74 -19.85 -13.14
N VAL A 535 -3.17 -18.68 -13.61
CA VAL A 535 -2.49 -17.94 -14.67
C VAL A 535 -2.48 -16.45 -14.35
N PHE A 536 -1.30 -15.84 -14.51
CA PHE A 536 -1.13 -14.41 -14.67
C PHE A 536 -0.94 -14.15 -16.17
N PRO A 537 -1.95 -13.63 -16.90
CA PRO A 537 -1.83 -13.37 -18.33
C PRO A 537 -0.87 -12.20 -18.57
N TYR A 538 0.22 -12.44 -19.29
CA TYR A 538 1.24 -11.45 -19.61
C TYR A 538 1.61 -11.53 -21.10
N GLY A 539 1.38 -10.40 -21.78
CA GLY A 539 1.61 -10.23 -23.21
C GLY A 539 1.06 -8.90 -23.72
N TYR A 540 0.32 -8.97 -24.82
CA TYR A 540 0.01 -7.84 -25.67
C TYR A 540 -1.33 -7.98 -26.41
N TYR A 541 -1.91 -6.85 -26.81
CA TYR A 541 -2.72 -6.76 -28.03
C TYR A 541 -1.81 -6.93 -29.25
N GLY A 542 -2.24 -7.68 -30.27
CA GLY A 542 -1.41 -7.98 -31.44
C GLY A 542 -2.02 -7.52 -32.75
N ASP A 543 -1.23 -6.89 -33.62
CA ASP A 543 -1.61 -6.62 -35.01
C ASP A 543 -1.79 -7.94 -35.75
N TYR A 544 -3.05 -8.33 -35.98
CA TYR A 544 -3.36 -9.53 -36.72
C TYR A 544 -3.15 -9.37 -38.23
N GLY A 545 -3.48 -8.21 -38.79
CA GLY A 545 -3.43 -7.97 -40.23
C GLY A 545 -2.00 -7.85 -40.77
N GLY A 546 -1.09 -7.29 -39.97
CA GLY A 546 0.31 -7.08 -40.32
C GLY A 546 1.31 -8.06 -39.70
N PHE A 547 0.91 -8.91 -38.74
CA PHE A 547 1.88 -9.78 -38.03
C PHE A 547 1.35 -11.16 -37.60
N PHE A 548 0.23 -11.25 -36.86
CA PHE A 548 -0.25 -12.52 -36.26
C PHE A 548 -1.14 -13.39 -37.17
N ASN A 549 -1.31 -13.01 -38.44
CA ASN A 549 -1.83 -13.88 -39.49
C ASN A 549 -0.77 -14.87 -40.04
N GLU A 550 0.51 -14.72 -39.66
CA GLU A 550 1.57 -15.69 -39.92
C GLU A 550 1.84 -16.54 -38.66
N THR A 551 1.74 -17.87 -38.77
CA THR A 551 1.89 -18.79 -37.63
C THR A 551 3.29 -18.79 -37.02
N ASP A 552 4.34 -18.59 -37.83
CA ASP A 552 5.73 -18.52 -37.34
C ASP A 552 5.94 -17.36 -36.34
N ASN A 553 5.17 -16.27 -36.48
CA ASN A 553 5.19 -15.13 -35.56
C ASN A 553 4.51 -15.46 -34.22
N ILE A 554 3.47 -16.30 -34.23
CA ILE A 554 2.83 -16.84 -33.01
C ILE A 554 3.80 -17.77 -32.27
N VAL A 555 4.49 -18.65 -33.01
CA VAL A 555 5.55 -19.52 -32.48
C VAL A 555 6.67 -18.70 -31.84
N ALA A 556 7.15 -17.65 -32.51
CA ALA A 556 8.19 -16.76 -31.99
C ALA A 556 7.72 -16.00 -30.73
N PHE A 557 6.48 -15.49 -30.72
CA PHE A 557 5.90 -14.81 -29.55
C PHE A 557 5.79 -15.75 -28.34
N LYS A 558 5.36 -17.00 -28.53
CA LYS A 558 5.37 -18.01 -27.45
C LYS A 558 6.79 -18.33 -26.97
N GLN A 559 7.75 -18.47 -27.88
CA GLN A 559 9.16 -18.73 -27.54
C GLN A 559 9.83 -17.56 -26.80
N ALA A 560 9.36 -16.32 -27.00
CA ALA A 560 9.79 -15.15 -26.24
C ALA A 560 9.29 -15.17 -24.77
N GLY A 561 8.44 -16.12 -24.38
CA GLY A 561 7.99 -16.33 -22.99
C GLY A 561 6.63 -15.71 -22.67
N PHE A 562 5.97 -15.05 -23.62
CA PHE A 562 4.60 -14.56 -23.44
C PHE A 562 3.61 -15.73 -23.31
N ASN A 563 2.63 -15.60 -22.41
CA ASN A 563 1.63 -16.65 -22.18
C ASN A 563 0.22 -16.28 -22.64
N ALA A 564 -0.03 -15.01 -22.97
CA ALA A 564 -1.32 -14.48 -23.39
C ALA A 564 -1.20 -13.53 -24.60
N LEU A 565 -2.17 -13.57 -25.52
CA LEU A 565 -2.27 -12.70 -26.69
C LEU A 565 -3.73 -12.21 -26.87
N ASN A 566 -3.94 -10.97 -27.30
CA ASN A 566 -5.22 -10.48 -27.81
C ASN A 566 -5.05 -10.11 -29.29
N PRO A 567 -5.30 -11.03 -30.26
CA PRO A 567 -5.29 -10.68 -31.67
C PRO A 567 -6.35 -9.60 -31.95
N VAL A 568 -5.97 -8.46 -32.53
CA VAL A 568 -6.91 -7.35 -32.81
C VAL A 568 -7.63 -7.64 -34.13
N THR A 569 -8.63 -8.53 -34.06
CA THR A 569 -9.45 -9.02 -35.17
C THR A 569 -10.62 -9.84 -34.60
N ASP A 570 -11.72 -9.94 -35.35
CA ASP A 570 -12.75 -10.95 -35.09
C ASP A 570 -13.05 -11.82 -36.33
N PHE A 571 -13.91 -12.84 -36.21
CA PHE A 571 -14.27 -13.75 -37.31
C PHE A 571 -15.18 -13.11 -38.39
N ALA A 572 -15.68 -11.88 -38.17
CA ALA A 572 -16.34 -11.07 -39.19
C ALA A 572 -15.34 -10.20 -39.97
N ASP A 573 -14.23 -9.77 -39.35
CA ASP A 573 -13.09 -9.13 -40.03
C ASP A 573 -12.35 -10.12 -40.94
N GLY A 574 -12.15 -11.37 -40.49
CA GLY A 574 -11.50 -12.40 -41.29
C GLY A 574 -11.42 -13.79 -40.67
N ASN A 575 -11.09 -14.80 -41.48
CA ASN A 575 -10.85 -16.15 -40.97
C ASN A 575 -9.49 -16.21 -40.25
N MET A 576 -9.51 -16.60 -38.98
CA MET A 576 -8.32 -16.76 -38.14
C MET A 576 -8.08 -18.18 -37.62
N THR A 577 -8.79 -19.19 -38.14
CA THR A 577 -8.69 -20.59 -37.68
C THR A 577 -7.24 -21.09 -37.63
N TYR A 578 -6.42 -20.82 -38.65
CA TYR A 578 -5.01 -21.24 -38.65
C TYR A 578 -4.18 -20.63 -37.52
N SER A 579 -4.45 -19.38 -37.14
CA SER A 579 -3.75 -18.72 -36.02
C SER A 579 -4.22 -19.24 -34.67
N ILE A 580 -5.52 -19.55 -34.50
CA ILE A 580 -6.04 -20.16 -33.26
C ILE A 580 -5.57 -21.62 -33.14
N ASP A 581 -5.58 -22.40 -34.22
CA ASP A 581 -5.07 -23.78 -34.25
C ASP A 581 -3.59 -23.85 -33.86
N GLU A 582 -2.78 -22.82 -34.18
CA GLU A 582 -1.40 -22.71 -33.72
C GLU A 582 -1.30 -22.30 -32.24
N MET A 583 -2.13 -21.36 -31.78
CA MET A 583 -2.21 -20.99 -30.36
C MET A 583 -2.63 -22.17 -29.47
N ASP A 584 -3.54 -23.03 -29.93
CA ASP A 584 -3.92 -24.28 -29.28
C ASP A 584 -2.75 -25.27 -29.19
N GLN A 585 -2.03 -25.52 -30.29
CA GLN A 585 -0.88 -26.42 -30.32
C GLN A 585 0.24 -25.96 -29.36
N LEU A 586 0.43 -24.64 -29.25
CA LEU A 586 1.43 -24.00 -28.39
C LEU A 586 0.97 -23.83 -26.93
N ASN A 587 -0.31 -24.04 -26.62
CA ASN A 587 -0.95 -23.57 -25.39
C ASN A 587 -0.58 -22.09 -25.09
N LEU A 588 -0.66 -21.24 -26.11
CA LEU A 588 -0.61 -19.78 -25.99
C LEU A 588 -2.04 -19.29 -25.79
N LEU A 589 -2.35 -18.76 -24.60
CA LEU A 589 -3.71 -18.42 -24.25
C LEU A 589 -4.15 -17.16 -25.02
N PHE A 590 -5.41 -17.07 -25.43
CA PHE A 590 -5.90 -15.89 -26.14
C PHE A 590 -7.16 -15.26 -25.54
N GLN A 591 -7.18 -13.93 -25.56
CA GLN A 591 -8.38 -13.13 -25.37
C GLN A 591 -9.03 -12.91 -26.74
N TYR A 592 -10.29 -13.32 -26.89
CA TYR A 592 -11.01 -13.17 -28.15
C TYR A 592 -11.62 -11.77 -28.26
N ASP A 593 -11.13 -11.00 -29.23
CA ASP A 593 -11.53 -9.62 -29.45
C ASP A 593 -12.87 -9.53 -30.19
N LEU A 594 -13.82 -8.77 -29.64
CA LEU A 594 -15.13 -8.50 -30.22
C LEU A 594 -15.38 -6.98 -30.36
N ARG A 595 -14.35 -6.13 -30.29
CA ARG A 595 -14.50 -4.66 -30.29
C ARG A 595 -15.27 -4.13 -31.50
N ASN A 596 -15.16 -4.81 -32.64
CA ASN A 596 -15.85 -4.47 -33.88
C ASN A 596 -17.29 -5.02 -33.94
N SER A 597 -17.60 -6.10 -33.23
CA SER A 597 -18.89 -6.81 -33.30
C SER A 597 -19.81 -6.66 -32.10
N PHE A 598 -19.36 -6.25 -30.91
CA PHE A 598 -20.17 -6.34 -29.68
C PHE A 598 -21.51 -5.59 -29.72
N GLN A 599 -21.61 -4.49 -30.49
CA GLN A 599 -22.86 -3.75 -30.68
C GLN A 599 -23.85 -4.50 -31.61
N ASN A 600 -23.38 -5.47 -32.38
CA ASN A 600 -24.17 -6.36 -33.22
C ASN A 600 -24.28 -7.75 -32.57
N ILE A 601 -25.23 -7.89 -31.66
CA ILE A 601 -25.55 -9.12 -30.91
C ILE A 601 -25.74 -10.35 -31.83
N THR A 602 -26.17 -10.17 -33.08
CA THR A 602 -26.24 -11.27 -34.07
C THR A 602 -24.85 -11.73 -34.51
N SER A 603 -23.94 -10.81 -34.84
CA SER A 603 -22.54 -11.14 -35.18
C SER A 603 -21.86 -11.88 -34.03
N VAL A 604 -22.00 -11.38 -32.80
CA VAL A 604 -21.47 -12.05 -31.60
C VAL A 604 -22.00 -13.49 -31.52
N ALA A 605 -23.33 -13.69 -31.63
CA ALA A 605 -23.95 -15.01 -31.52
C ALA A 605 -23.51 -16.01 -32.61
N GLU A 606 -23.24 -15.53 -33.82
CA GLU A 606 -22.74 -16.35 -34.93
C GLU A 606 -21.26 -16.75 -34.74
N GLN A 607 -20.47 -15.92 -34.05
CA GLN A 607 -19.04 -16.18 -33.80
C GLN A 607 -18.76 -17.10 -32.60
N ILE A 608 -19.55 -17.08 -31.52
CA ILE A 608 -19.23 -17.86 -30.30
C ILE A 608 -19.03 -19.37 -30.56
N PRO A 609 -19.83 -20.05 -31.43
CA PRO A 609 -19.60 -21.45 -31.79
C PRO A 609 -18.27 -21.74 -32.50
N LEU A 610 -17.58 -20.72 -33.02
CA LEU A 610 -16.27 -20.85 -33.69
C LEU A 610 -15.09 -20.80 -32.72
N VAL A 611 -15.27 -20.25 -31.51
CA VAL A 611 -14.17 -19.97 -30.57
C VAL A 611 -14.29 -20.71 -29.23
N LYS A 612 -15.51 -20.90 -28.72
CA LYS A 612 -15.74 -21.31 -27.32
C LYS A 612 -15.15 -22.67 -26.92
N ASP A 613 -14.89 -23.55 -27.89
CA ASP A 613 -14.43 -24.93 -27.69
C ASP A 613 -12.95 -25.14 -28.08
N HIS A 614 -12.21 -24.06 -28.37
CA HIS A 614 -10.75 -24.09 -28.50
C HIS A 614 -10.06 -24.18 -27.12
N PRO A 615 -9.05 -25.06 -26.91
CA PRO A 615 -8.37 -25.22 -25.62
C PRO A 615 -7.52 -24.04 -25.16
N SER A 616 -7.17 -23.08 -26.03
CA SER A 616 -6.40 -21.88 -25.67
C SER A 616 -7.24 -20.64 -25.33
N LEU A 617 -8.57 -20.67 -25.49
CA LEU A 617 -9.42 -19.53 -25.17
C LEU A 617 -9.36 -19.21 -23.66
N LEU A 618 -9.12 -17.93 -23.33
CA LEU A 618 -8.99 -17.44 -21.96
C LEU A 618 -10.17 -16.55 -21.54
N THR A 619 -10.46 -15.53 -22.35
CA THR A 619 -11.44 -14.47 -22.08
C THR A 619 -12.11 -14.02 -23.37
N TYR A 620 -13.31 -13.44 -23.25
CA TYR A 620 -13.91 -12.62 -24.30
C TYR A 620 -13.63 -11.14 -23.99
N TYR A 621 -13.32 -10.31 -25.01
CA TYR A 621 -13.14 -8.86 -24.87
C TYR A 621 -14.20 -8.13 -25.67
N THR A 622 -15.17 -7.48 -25.01
CA THR A 622 -16.33 -6.90 -25.71
C THR A 622 -16.06 -5.52 -26.28
N ALA A 623 -15.48 -4.60 -25.51
CA ALA A 623 -15.46 -3.18 -25.87
C ALA A 623 -14.11 -2.51 -25.65
N ASP A 624 -13.69 -1.75 -26.67
CA ASP A 624 -12.56 -0.84 -26.67
C ASP A 624 -13.05 0.57 -26.29
N GLU A 625 -12.61 1.10 -25.15
CA GLU A 625 -12.94 2.45 -24.63
C GLU A 625 -14.45 2.86 -24.74
N PRO A 626 -15.44 2.06 -24.33
CA PRO A 626 -16.86 2.42 -24.52
C PRO A 626 -17.25 3.69 -23.77
N ASP A 627 -16.51 4.02 -22.70
CA ASP A 627 -16.55 5.27 -21.95
C ASP A 627 -16.03 6.46 -22.76
N GLY A 628 -14.84 6.31 -23.37
CA GLY A 628 -14.25 7.30 -24.27
C GLY A 628 -15.16 7.58 -25.47
N TRP A 629 -15.57 6.53 -26.20
CA TRP A 629 -16.45 6.67 -27.37
C TRP A 629 -17.86 7.17 -27.03
N GLY A 630 -18.31 7.03 -25.78
CA GLY A 630 -19.66 7.36 -25.36
C GLY A 630 -20.72 6.41 -25.92
N TYR A 631 -20.38 5.11 -26.06
CA TYR A 631 -21.32 4.09 -26.54
C TYR A 631 -22.48 3.89 -25.54
N THR A 632 -23.60 3.32 -26.00
CA THR A 632 -24.76 3.14 -25.11
C THR A 632 -24.45 2.13 -24.00
N PHE A 633 -24.79 2.44 -22.74
CA PHE A 633 -24.52 1.56 -21.58
C PHE A 633 -25.07 0.13 -21.74
N ASN A 634 -26.12 -0.04 -22.54
CA ASN A 634 -26.68 -1.35 -22.83
C ASN A 634 -25.77 -2.20 -23.73
N SER A 635 -24.99 -1.62 -24.64
CA SER A 635 -24.24 -2.37 -25.66
C SER A 635 -23.27 -3.41 -25.07
N SER A 636 -22.33 -3.00 -24.23
CA SER A 636 -21.40 -3.91 -23.54
C SER A 636 -22.15 -4.90 -22.63
N LYS A 637 -23.26 -4.48 -22.02
CA LYS A 637 -24.07 -5.31 -21.11
C LYS A 637 -24.90 -6.37 -21.84
N ASP A 638 -25.44 -6.06 -23.00
CA ASP A 638 -26.21 -7.00 -23.82
C ASP A 638 -25.28 -8.01 -24.49
N ALA A 639 -24.09 -7.59 -24.91
CA ALA A 639 -23.01 -8.49 -25.32
C ALA A 639 -22.58 -9.42 -24.17
N TYR A 640 -22.36 -8.90 -22.97
CA TYR A 640 -22.07 -9.69 -21.76
C TYR A 640 -23.17 -10.71 -21.45
N ASN A 641 -24.44 -10.29 -21.48
CA ASN A 641 -25.59 -11.15 -21.22
C ASN A 641 -25.68 -12.28 -22.27
N LEU A 642 -25.42 -11.99 -23.54
CA LEU A 642 -25.37 -13.00 -24.59
C LEU A 642 -24.21 -13.99 -24.35
N LEU A 643 -22.99 -13.50 -24.15
CA LEU A 643 -21.81 -14.33 -23.87
C LEU A 643 -22.06 -15.26 -22.68
N ALA A 644 -22.57 -14.71 -21.57
CA ALA A 644 -22.93 -15.48 -20.37
C ALA A 644 -24.05 -16.50 -20.61
N SER A 645 -24.88 -16.35 -21.65
CA SER A 645 -25.93 -17.31 -22.01
C SER A 645 -25.45 -18.41 -22.98
N LEU A 646 -24.42 -18.15 -23.79
CA LEU A 646 -23.88 -19.07 -24.80
C LEU A 646 -22.67 -19.87 -24.31
N ASP A 647 -21.84 -19.25 -23.45
CA ASP A 647 -20.61 -19.82 -22.92
C ASP A 647 -20.21 -19.19 -21.57
N LYS A 648 -20.88 -19.57 -20.48
CA LYS A 648 -20.49 -19.13 -19.12
C LYS A 648 -19.19 -19.78 -18.60
N TYR A 649 -18.47 -20.56 -19.42
CA TYR A 649 -17.20 -21.19 -19.04
C TYR A 649 -15.98 -20.26 -19.18
N HIS A 650 -16.16 -19.05 -19.71
CA HIS A 650 -15.11 -18.03 -19.82
C HIS A 650 -15.60 -16.67 -19.29
N PRO A 651 -14.74 -15.89 -18.60
CA PRO A 651 -15.08 -14.54 -18.18
C PRO A 651 -14.98 -13.54 -19.33
N THR A 652 -15.77 -12.46 -19.23
CA THR A 652 -15.75 -11.33 -20.17
C THR A 652 -14.99 -10.14 -19.61
N ALA A 653 -14.20 -9.47 -20.45
CA ALA A 653 -13.44 -8.26 -20.18
C ALA A 653 -13.86 -7.10 -21.10
N LEU A 654 -13.53 -5.87 -20.69
CA LEU A 654 -13.53 -4.66 -21.52
C LEU A 654 -12.48 -3.69 -20.97
N VAL A 655 -11.98 -2.76 -21.79
CA VAL A 655 -11.08 -1.68 -21.34
C VAL A 655 -11.85 -0.38 -21.11
N LEU A 656 -11.38 0.43 -20.17
CA LEU A 656 -11.83 1.79 -19.90
C LEU A 656 -10.62 2.74 -19.96
N ASN A 657 -10.77 3.89 -20.62
CA ASN A 657 -9.72 4.93 -20.78
C ASN A 657 -10.02 6.18 -19.94
N CYS A 658 -11.29 6.50 -19.70
CA CYS A 658 -11.64 7.60 -18.80
C CYS A 658 -11.27 7.22 -17.35
N GLN A 659 -10.79 8.20 -16.59
CA GLN A 659 -10.54 8.02 -15.16
C GLN A 659 -11.87 7.85 -14.41
N ASN A 660 -12.86 8.70 -14.66
CA ASN A 660 -14.13 8.68 -13.92
C ASN A 660 -15.33 9.19 -14.76
N TYR A 661 -15.73 8.44 -15.78
CA TYR A 661 -16.90 8.76 -16.61
C TYR A 661 -17.84 7.57 -16.75
N TYR A 662 -19.00 7.63 -16.09
CA TYR A 662 -20.03 6.57 -16.01
C TYR A 662 -19.43 5.19 -15.68
N PHE A 663 -18.42 5.15 -14.81
CA PHE A 663 -17.67 3.94 -14.47
C PHE A 663 -18.58 2.80 -14.02
N LYS A 664 -19.63 3.11 -13.24
CA LYS A 664 -20.61 2.13 -12.76
C LYS A 664 -21.41 1.49 -13.90
N GLU A 665 -21.80 2.27 -14.90
CA GLU A 665 -22.60 1.83 -16.02
C GLU A 665 -21.77 1.03 -17.02
N TYR A 666 -20.57 1.48 -17.39
CA TYR A 666 -19.70 0.76 -18.33
C TYR A 666 -19.07 -0.50 -17.71
N SER A 667 -18.59 -0.44 -16.46
CA SER A 667 -18.05 -1.62 -15.77
C SER A 667 -19.10 -2.70 -15.46
N ALA A 668 -20.39 -2.43 -15.66
CA ALA A 668 -21.46 -3.42 -15.47
C ALA A 668 -21.44 -4.55 -16.53
N GLY A 669 -20.83 -4.32 -17.71
CA GLY A 669 -20.81 -5.24 -18.84
C GLY A 669 -19.61 -6.21 -18.92
N ALA A 670 -18.96 -6.52 -17.79
CA ALA A 670 -17.81 -7.43 -17.75
C ALA A 670 -17.63 -8.11 -16.39
N ASP A 671 -16.92 -9.24 -16.38
CA ASP A 671 -16.39 -9.88 -15.16
C ASP A 671 -15.03 -9.26 -14.74
N ILE A 672 -14.26 -8.75 -15.72
CA ILE A 672 -12.91 -8.18 -15.59
C ILE A 672 -12.91 -6.75 -16.15
N ILE A 673 -12.24 -5.81 -15.49
CA ILE A 673 -12.06 -4.43 -15.98
C ILE A 673 -10.60 -4.22 -16.36
N MET A 674 -10.34 -3.76 -17.58
CA MET A 674 -8.99 -3.40 -18.04
C MET A 674 -8.82 -1.87 -17.99
N GLU A 675 -7.65 -1.38 -17.61
CA GLU A 675 -7.33 0.06 -17.58
C GLU A 675 -6.36 0.43 -18.71
N ASP A 676 -6.71 1.49 -19.47
CA ASP A 676 -5.92 2.02 -20.59
C ASP A 676 -5.21 3.31 -20.15
N VAL A 677 -3.90 3.25 -19.94
CA VAL A 677 -3.11 4.38 -19.40
C VAL A 677 -1.74 4.46 -20.06
N TYR A 678 -1.55 5.51 -20.89
CA TYR A 678 -0.34 5.72 -21.66
C TYR A 678 0.34 7.07 -21.34
N PRO A 679 1.12 7.17 -20.24
CA PRO A 679 1.60 8.44 -19.73
C PRO A 679 2.94 8.90 -20.32
N ILE A 680 3.68 8.03 -21.01
CA ILE A 680 5.07 8.29 -21.37
C ILE A 680 5.18 9.16 -22.61
N GLY A 681 5.61 10.42 -22.38
CA GLY A 681 5.82 11.39 -23.47
C GLY A 681 4.55 12.11 -23.95
N ILE A 682 3.44 12.03 -23.22
CA ILE A 682 2.25 12.87 -23.48
C ILE A 682 2.56 14.36 -23.28
N ASN A 683 1.60 15.20 -23.67
CA ASN A 683 1.46 16.54 -23.11
C ASN A 683 0.06 16.68 -22.50
N ALA A 684 -0.04 16.48 -21.18
CA ALA A 684 -1.27 16.54 -20.39
C ALA A 684 -2.08 17.85 -20.53
N THR A 685 -1.54 18.88 -21.18
CA THR A 685 -2.22 20.18 -21.42
C THR A 685 -2.60 20.43 -22.87
N TYR A 686 -2.05 19.68 -23.85
CA TYR A 686 -2.28 19.95 -25.27
C TYR A 686 -2.10 18.71 -26.16
N SER A 687 -3.16 18.33 -26.86
CA SER A 687 -3.20 17.19 -27.76
C SER A 687 -2.58 17.53 -29.12
N LYS A 688 -1.40 16.98 -29.42
CA LYS A 688 -0.73 17.16 -30.72
C LYS A 688 -1.49 16.55 -31.89
N LYS A 689 -2.24 15.48 -31.64
CA LYS A 689 -3.02 14.74 -32.64
C LYS A 689 -4.23 15.54 -33.15
N TRP A 690 -4.86 16.28 -32.25
CA TRP A 690 -6.10 17.03 -32.53
C TRP A 690 -5.89 18.54 -32.65
N ASP A 691 -4.69 19.04 -32.33
CA ASP A 691 -4.33 20.46 -32.23
C ASP A 691 -5.25 21.25 -31.27
N THR A 692 -5.57 20.65 -30.13
CA THR A 692 -6.46 21.22 -29.10
C THR A 692 -5.85 21.18 -27.70
N PRO A 693 -6.16 22.15 -26.82
CA PRO A 693 -5.84 22.04 -25.40
C PRO A 693 -6.73 20.97 -24.74
N VAL A 694 -6.16 20.21 -23.79
CA VAL A 694 -6.90 19.28 -22.91
C VAL A 694 -7.55 20.12 -21.78
N ASN A 695 -8.84 19.91 -21.49
CA ASN A 695 -9.61 20.63 -20.45
C ASN A 695 -10.98 19.98 -20.14
N LEU A 696 -12.09 20.52 -20.69
CA LEU A 696 -13.50 20.18 -20.43
C LEU A 696 -14.35 20.07 -21.72
N THR A 697 -13.72 20.25 -22.88
CA THR A 697 -14.35 20.73 -24.11
C THR A 697 -13.83 20.04 -25.39
N TYR A 698 -12.63 19.46 -25.36
CA TYR A 698 -11.88 19.01 -26.54
C TYR A 698 -11.19 17.66 -26.36
N GLY A 699 -10.46 17.48 -25.24
CA GLY A 699 -10.00 16.17 -24.80
C GLY A 699 -8.59 15.70 -25.13
N ASP A 700 -8.21 14.71 -24.32
CA ASP A 700 -7.18 13.67 -24.45
C ASP A 700 -5.82 14.00 -25.07
N SER A 701 -4.77 13.61 -24.34
CA SER A 701 -3.37 13.62 -24.78
C SER A 701 -2.75 12.22 -24.96
N GLY A 702 -3.59 11.19 -25.02
CA GLY A 702 -3.27 9.75 -24.95
C GLY A 702 -3.53 9.13 -23.56
N CYS A 703 -4.15 9.84 -22.62
CA CYS A 703 -4.24 9.48 -21.20
C CYS A 703 -5.17 10.46 -20.44
N ASP A 704 -6.33 10.00 -19.96
CA ASP A 704 -7.29 10.87 -19.23
C ASP A 704 -6.83 11.25 -17.81
N ASN A 705 -6.83 12.55 -17.52
CA ASN A 705 -6.39 13.21 -16.26
C ASN A 705 -4.95 12.89 -15.80
N CYS A 706 -4.13 12.24 -16.63
CA CYS A 706 -2.76 11.84 -16.31
C CYS A 706 -1.78 13.02 -16.24
N ILE A 707 -0.74 12.94 -15.39
CA ILE A 707 0.32 13.96 -15.29
C ILE A 707 1.51 13.72 -16.24
N GLY A 708 1.61 12.53 -16.84
CA GLY A 708 2.71 12.13 -17.73
C GLY A 708 3.83 11.39 -16.99
N SER A 709 3.46 10.56 -16.02
CA SER A 709 4.34 9.81 -15.13
C SER A 709 4.01 8.31 -15.16
N PRO A 710 4.98 7.38 -15.00
CA PRO A 710 4.69 5.97 -14.75
C PRO A 710 3.75 5.72 -13.55
N LEU A 711 3.59 6.69 -12.65
CA LEU A 711 2.65 6.67 -11.53
C LEU A 711 1.18 6.87 -11.92
N ASP A 712 0.87 7.29 -13.16
CA ASP A 712 -0.52 7.41 -13.62
C ASP A 712 -1.20 6.02 -13.71
N VAL A 713 -0.45 4.97 -14.07
CA VAL A 713 -0.92 3.57 -14.19
C VAL A 713 -1.41 3.00 -12.84
N PRO A 714 -0.60 2.93 -11.76
CA PRO A 714 -1.09 2.46 -10.46
C PRO A 714 -2.20 3.34 -9.88
N ALA A 715 -2.17 4.66 -10.13
CA ALA A 715 -3.22 5.56 -9.69
C ALA A 715 -4.59 5.23 -10.32
N ARG A 716 -4.61 4.78 -11.59
CA ARG A 716 -5.84 4.32 -12.26
C ARG A 716 -6.35 3.00 -11.68
N VAL A 717 -5.45 2.06 -11.39
CA VAL A 717 -5.78 0.79 -10.71
C VAL A 717 -6.41 1.05 -9.33
N ASP A 718 -5.77 1.90 -8.52
CA ASP A 718 -6.28 2.34 -7.20
C ASP A 718 -7.66 3.01 -7.32
N ASP A 719 -7.84 3.88 -8.32
CA ASP A 719 -9.11 4.56 -8.58
C ASP A 719 -10.22 3.57 -8.97
N TYR A 720 -9.96 2.56 -9.80
CA TYR A 720 -10.97 1.57 -10.18
C TYR A 720 -11.39 0.69 -8.98
N HIS A 721 -10.46 0.33 -8.09
CA HIS A 721 -10.78 -0.33 -6.82
C HIS A 721 -11.60 0.57 -5.88
N LYS A 722 -11.26 1.85 -5.79
CA LYS A 722 -11.97 2.89 -5.02
C LYS A 722 -13.38 3.13 -5.55
N TYR A 723 -13.58 3.24 -6.86
CA TYR A 723 -14.91 3.38 -7.48
C TYR A 723 -15.77 2.12 -7.28
N ALA A 724 -15.18 0.92 -7.39
CA ALA A 724 -15.84 -0.32 -7.03
C ALA A 724 -16.28 -0.33 -5.55
N SER A 725 -15.45 0.19 -4.63
CA SER A 725 -15.82 0.35 -3.21
C SER A 725 -16.97 1.34 -2.98
N TRP A 726 -17.06 2.40 -3.78
CA TRP A 726 -18.17 3.37 -3.73
C TRP A 726 -19.48 2.81 -4.28
N ILE A 727 -19.42 1.93 -5.30
CA ILE A 727 -20.60 1.22 -5.82
C ILE A 727 -21.08 0.16 -4.82
N GLY A 728 -20.15 -0.57 -4.21
CA GLY A 728 -20.42 -1.59 -3.20
C GLY A 728 -20.89 -2.94 -3.77
N GLY A 729 -20.95 -3.93 -2.88
CA GLY A 729 -21.38 -5.29 -3.19
C GLY A 729 -20.29 -6.16 -3.84
N SER A 730 -20.22 -7.42 -3.40
CA SER A 730 -19.15 -8.38 -3.73
C SER A 730 -18.98 -8.67 -5.22
N ALA A 731 -20.04 -8.53 -6.02
CA ALA A 731 -20.01 -8.69 -7.47
C ALA A 731 -19.34 -7.52 -8.22
N VAL A 732 -19.10 -6.39 -7.55
CA VAL A 732 -18.40 -5.21 -8.11
C VAL A 732 -17.04 -5.05 -7.45
N THR A 733 -16.95 -5.14 -6.12
CA THR A 733 -15.69 -4.95 -5.36
C THR A 733 -14.64 -6.04 -5.62
N ARG A 734 -15.07 -7.23 -6.08
CA ARG A 734 -14.18 -8.39 -6.33
C ARG A 734 -13.97 -8.69 -7.83
N LYS A 735 -14.15 -7.70 -8.71
CA LYS A 735 -13.74 -7.80 -10.13
C LYS A 735 -12.21 -7.64 -10.26
N PRO A 736 -11.53 -8.46 -11.06
CA PRO A 736 -10.13 -8.22 -11.39
C PRO A 736 -9.94 -6.91 -12.15
N VAL A 737 -8.90 -6.16 -11.80
CA VAL A 737 -8.35 -5.08 -12.63
C VAL A 737 -7.17 -5.63 -13.43
N TRP A 738 -7.07 -5.30 -14.71
CA TRP A 738 -6.07 -5.78 -15.67
C TRP A 738 -5.39 -4.58 -16.32
N ALA A 739 -4.06 -4.63 -16.52
CA ALA A 739 -3.31 -3.48 -17.00
C ALA A 739 -3.12 -3.48 -18.53
N VAL A 740 -3.30 -2.31 -19.15
CA VAL A 740 -2.92 -2.01 -20.54
C VAL A 740 -1.92 -0.83 -20.53
N PRO A 741 -0.67 -1.07 -20.09
CA PRO A 741 0.34 -0.02 -20.05
C PRO A 741 0.94 0.25 -21.43
N GLN A 742 1.58 1.40 -21.59
CA GLN A 742 2.21 1.80 -22.85
C GLN A 742 3.42 0.93 -23.18
N ALA A 743 3.37 0.20 -24.30
CA ALA A 743 4.52 -0.55 -24.80
C ALA A 743 4.59 -0.64 -26.34
N PHE A 744 3.96 0.31 -27.06
CA PHE A 744 3.99 0.45 -28.53
C PHE A 744 5.06 1.43 -29.02
N SER A 745 5.12 1.62 -30.35
CA SER A 745 5.98 2.60 -31.03
C SER A 745 5.21 3.37 -32.12
N GLY A 746 5.58 4.63 -32.37
CA GLY A 746 5.20 5.35 -33.60
C GLY A 746 3.83 6.05 -33.66
N GLU A 747 3.04 6.07 -32.58
CA GLU A 747 1.74 6.76 -32.56
C GLU A 747 1.81 8.27 -32.26
N GLN A 748 0.79 9.03 -32.71
CA GLN A 748 0.87 10.50 -32.84
C GLN A 748 0.58 11.34 -31.58
N TYR A 749 0.00 10.77 -30.52
CA TYR A 749 -0.21 11.52 -29.27
C TYR A 749 1.12 11.75 -28.52
N TRP A 750 1.97 10.72 -28.47
CA TRP A 750 3.16 10.66 -27.65
C TRP A 750 4.38 11.25 -28.37
N ALA A 751 5.25 11.93 -27.63
CA ALA A 751 6.47 12.55 -28.17
C ALA A 751 7.60 11.55 -28.47
N ARG A 752 7.51 10.34 -27.91
CA ARG A 752 8.49 9.25 -27.98
C ARG A 752 7.89 7.95 -27.47
N ASP A 753 8.55 6.85 -27.78
CA ASP A 753 8.34 5.55 -27.14
C ASP A 753 8.83 5.58 -25.66
N PRO A 754 8.32 4.67 -24.79
CA PRO A 754 8.95 4.38 -23.50
C PRO A 754 10.35 3.78 -23.64
N THR A 755 11.17 3.88 -22.59
CA THR A 755 12.36 3.04 -22.44
C THR A 755 12.00 1.65 -21.90
N ALA A 756 12.96 0.71 -21.93
CA ALA A 756 12.79 -0.61 -21.32
C ALA A 756 12.49 -0.52 -19.81
N GLU A 757 13.16 0.41 -19.13
CA GLU A 757 13.00 0.66 -17.70
C GLU A 757 11.64 1.27 -17.38
N GLU A 758 11.14 2.20 -18.20
CA GLU A 758 9.81 2.79 -18.04
C GLU A 758 8.71 1.75 -18.24
N ALA A 759 8.84 0.88 -19.27
CA ALA A 759 7.92 -0.23 -19.50
C ALA A 759 7.88 -1.22 -18.33
N TRP A 760 9.05 -1.60 -17.77
CA TRP A 760 9.12 -2.43 -16.57
C TRP A 760 8.55 -1.75 -15.33
N VAL A 761 8.76 -0.44 -15.16
CA VAL A 761 8.22 0.30 -14.00
C VAL A 761 6.69 0.39 -14.07
N MET A 762 6.10 0.65 -15.24
CA MET A 762 4.64 0.62 -15.40
C MET A 762 4.06 -0.77 -15.09
N ASP A 763 4.64 -1.84 -15.65
CA ASP A 763 4.22 -3.23 -15.36
C ASP A 763 4.32 -3.54 -13.85
N MET A 764 5.46 -3.25 -13.20
CA MET A 764 5.66 -3.54 -11.77
C MET A 764 4.75 -2.71 -10.85
N LEU A 765 4.50 -1.45 -11.18
CA LEU A 765 3.59 -0.59 -10.42
C LEU A 765 2.16 -1.11 -10.50
N ALA A 766 1.67 -1.46 -11.69
CA ALA A 766 0.34 -2.04 -11.86
C ALA A 766 0.18 -3.31 -11.00
N PHE A 767 1.17 -4.20 -10.98
CA PHE A 767 1.08 -5.46 -10.22
C PHE A 767 1.13 -5.22 -8.70
N ASN A 768 1.93 -4.25 -8.25
CA ASN A 768 1.98 -3.84 -6.83
C ASN A 768 0.63 -3.26 -6.35
N HIS A 769 -0.08 -2.54 -7.22
CA HIS A 769 -1.40 -1.95 -6.93
C HIS A 769 -2.57 -2.91 -7.17
N GLY A 770 -2.30 -4.16 -7.56
CA GLY A 770 -3.29 -5.23 -7.56
C GLY A 770 -3.75 -5.70 -8.94
N ALA A 771 -3.18 -5.19 -10.04
CA ALA A 771 -3.51 -5.66 -11.39
C ALA A 771 -3.18 -7.16 -11.57
N LYS A 772 -4.05 -7.89 -12.28
CA LYS A 772 -4.06 -9.36 -12.36
C LYS A 772 -3.72 -9.94 -13.73
N ALA A 773 -3.42 -9.06 -14.68
CA ALA A 773 -2.87 -9.37 -15.98
C ALA A 773 -2.18 -8.13 -16.56
N ARG A 774 -1.49 -8.33 -17.68
CA ARG A 774 -0.86 -7.30 -18.49
C ARG A 774 -1.00 -7.63 -19.97
N LEU A 775 -1.79 -6.86 -20.70
CA LEU A 775 -1.94 -6.96 -22.15
C LEU A 775 -1.71 -5.57 -22.75
N ALA A 776 -0.46 -5.19 -23.01
CA ALA A 776 -0.16 -3.86 -23.52
C ALA A 776 -0.58 -3.69 -24.99
N TRP A 777 -0.95 -2.48 -25.36
CA TRP A 777 -1.01 -2.05 -26.77
C TRP A 777 0.43 -1.80 -27.27
N ILE A 778 0.83 -2.18 -28.49
CA ILE A 778 0.37 -3.25 -29.38
C ILE A 778 1.63 -3.90 -29.96
N TYR A 779 1.58 -5.19 -30.29
CA TYR A 779 2.70 -5.96 -30.80
C TYR A 779 2.63 -6.14 -32.33
N PRO A 780 3.74 -6.01 -33.08
CA PRO A 780 5.12 -5.80 -32.61
C PRO A 780 5.46 -4.33 -32.28
N PRO A 781 6.07 -4.04 -31.12
CA PRO A 781 6.64 -2.74 -30.82
C PRO A 781 8.09 -2.67 -31.32
N SER A 782 8.83 -1.63 -30.93
CA SER A 782 10.28 -1.57 -31.18
C SER A 782 11.04 -2.72 -30.50
N ASP A 783 12.15 -3.17 -31.10
CA ASP A 783 12.97 -4.28 -30.58
C ASP A 783 13.34 -4.11 -29.10
N VAL A 784 13.57 -2.87 -28.65
CA VAL A 784 13.90 -2.53 -27.25
C VAL A 784 12.75 -2.92 -26.32
N LEU A 785 11.51 -2.54 -26.66
CA LEU A 785 10.31 -2.82 -25.86
C LEU A 785 9.91 -4.30 -25.94
N SER A 786 10.03 -4.92 -27.11
CA SER A 786 9.79 -6.36 -27.29
C SER A 786 10.74 -7.19 -26.43
N ASN A 787 12.06 -6.93 -26.49
CA ASN A 787 13.05 -7.61 -25.67
C ASN A 787 12.89 -7.32 -24.16
N ALA A 788 12.46 -6.11 -23.78
CA ALA A 788 12.18 -5.77 -22.38
C ALA A 788 11.00 -6.58 -21.83
N ALA A 789 9.86 -6.57 -22.54
CA ALA A 789 8.67 -7.31 -22.13
C ALA A 789 8.90 -8.83 -22.15
N ALA A 790 9.61 -9.37 -23.15
CA ALA A 790 9.97 -10.78 -23.21
C ALA A 790 10.79 -11.25 -22.00
N ARG A 791 11.77 -10.45 -21.55
CA ARG A 791 12.55 -10.74 -20.33
C ARG A 791 11.64 -10.82 -19.10
N LEU A 792 10.67 -9.92 -18.98
CA LEU A 792 9.76 -9.89 -17.84
C LEU A 792 8.72 -11.02 -17.90
N ALA A 793 8.25 -11.38 -19.10
CA ALA A 793 7.36 -12.52 -19.33
C ALA A 793 7.94 -13.83 -18.77
N ASN A 794 9.23 -14.09 -19.03
CA ASN A 794 9.97 -15.24 -18.51
C ASN A 794 10.16 -15.23 -16.97
N VAL A 795 9.79 -14.15 -16.28
CA VAL A 795 9.79 -14.04 -14.82
C VAL A 795 8.37 -14.15 -14.25
N VAL A 796 7.42 -13.36 -14.74
CA VAL A 796 6.09 -13.24 -14.10
C VAL A 796 5.12 -14.36 -14.45
N THR A 797 5.37 -15.10 -15.54
CA THR A 797 4.52 -16.23 -15.97
C THR A 797 4.90 -17.57 -15.32
N VAL A 798 5.95 -17.60 -14.50
CA VAL A 798 6.51 -18.84 -13.91
C VAL A 798 6.58 -18.79 -12.38
N SER A 799 6.57 -19.97 -11.75
CA SER A 799 6.74 -20.13 -10.29
C SER A 799 8.16 -19.71 -9.88
N PRO A 800 8.35 -18.97 -8.77
CA PRO A 800 7.35 -18.64 -7.73
C PRO A 800 6.60 -17.31 -7.95
N VAL A 801 6.87 -16.56 -9.02
CA VAL A 801 6.32 -15.21 -9.20
C VAL A 801 4.86 -15.26 -9.63
N VAL A 802 4.49 -16.17 -10.54
CA VAL A 802 3.08 -16.38 -10.93
C VAL A 802 2.24 -16.78 -9.71
N ASP A 803 2.77 -17.64 -8.84
CA ASP A 803 2.09 -18.10 -7.62
C ASP A 803 1.81 -16.90 -6.67
N PHE A 804 2.81 -16.03 -6.49
CA PHE A 804 2.67 -14.81 -5.68
C PHE A 804 1.65 -13.81 -6.27
N LEU A 805 1.70 -13.55 -7.58
CA LEU A 805 0.78 -12.62 -8.25
C LEU A 805 -0.66 -13.14 -8.27
N THR A 806 -0.84 -14.47 -8.32
CA THR A 806 -2.16 -15.12 -8.39
C THR A 806 -2.75 -15.57 -7.05
N GLY A 807 -1.93 -15.70 -6.00
CA GLY A 807 -2.35 -16.14 -4.66
C GLY A 807 -2.45 -17.66 -4.48
N ALA A 808 -1.56 -18.43 -5.13
CA ALA A 808 -1.59 -19.90 -5.20
C ALA A 808 -0.70 -20.63 -4.16
#